data_AF-A0A670ICI5-F1
#
_entry.id   AF-A0A670ICI5-F1
#
_cell.length_a   1.000
_cell.length_b   1.000
_cell.length_c   1.000
_cell.angle_alpha   90.00
_cell.angle_beta   90.00
_cell.angle_gamma   90.00
#
_symmetry.space_group_name_H-M   'P 1'
#
loop_
_entity.id
_entity.type
_entity.pdbx_description
1 polymer ?
#
loop_
_entity_poly.entity_id
_entity_poly.type
_entity_poly.pdbx_seq_one_letter_code
_entity_poly.pdbx_strand_id
1 'polypeptide(L)'
;MDPEAINFISSFDIVCLQETWSQQSITLPYYCSFSSCARKLANRGRPQVGLACLISTSLSLTICEELKSSPYFLTIKIHLPKTKSPWLITTVYLPPAINDSDRNERWSELSSWLHDLQTTNPGLPQILLGDFNARIGPNDDAILSSAALLDNPLQHPWGNRCSLDPITNASGRLMAQLAIENDLCIANGNVTPLSSQQLTCISSRGTSVVDYILLTPELFSISTKMEVAEYFGGDHLPLTLMLSLIEPFSVPSNYSSTVQSYPVYKTKKWTSLSSSLALDIQKSLDMPTVLSDSIPPADQYRKLIDAFSTTYITITSPTHQRFFSESPWFDKECKVLRRRIRKMVRIIKFSNDPQTRAELLVTKRTYRNMIHCKKQQHILEAWSTLRSAVERHDSRSFWRLVRPSAPPNSAILISADEWIAYYSASFASPNNLTDHLQSPSDLCSRSPSSTSSVNFTSTRIFNIIMSMRRNKAPGPDMVPLDLFLTDPLWWSEQLTSVFTAISSALDIPDSWREATIVPIFKGGQPNIPRNYRPISLLSIPGKIFAAVLLEELLSWVHERNILPPEQIGFRKSASTMDHCLTLYHLASKYTAPRQGHLFAAFMDLEAAFDSIPRQRLWSKLAHLGIDPHLLSLIISLYSNTTARVRIGPNGYLTTPFPTARGVRQGCLLAPLLFNLYLHDALSPLKLATKYPPHLAGHPVASLFYADDAVILSRTAADLANAVNAFIAYCKAEALNINYKKSKVLHFTRSRKLKLEPLKITGGYLEKVKAFKYLGLIFTYNLSWTTHLQSASLAATTTSNAIVRFYHQKGGKHLPAAIQMFNAKVVPKLLYGCEVWTTAISGNLDRPLHMFLRSLSGVPRCVSGAALRLEFAQPSIVKRAWSRAISYSSHLLPSDARIRGGFSNLILRDIHNSPWKTTINLKFRSLLNLNRKTVFNLECISPAALPLIKKKLQQLDFSNTASHARGPCSGLALAIPPPEGIPLYCFTIPSEAKRRAFTCARLNCFPTAVLSGRYSRVPSANRTCSCNDTVLETMEHVMLFCPNWTDERSRFLTPLVNKLHLPIQPWIVSLLLQDSDRWITEMTANFLLSVMKRKAAPTPSSITTDVVDTPHNRTCFFVFSVTQCFKSPVTFVIPIFSKYSPRTAYTFISPPPFYVVISMYIMLWPHG
;
A
#
# COMPACT_ATOMS: atom_id res chain seq x y z
N MET A 1 -0.42 17.79 -10.54
CA MET A 1 -1.45 18.84 -10.38
C MET A 1 -1.72 19.07 -8.90
N ASP A 2 -2.03 20.32 -8.52
CA ASP A 2 -2.50 20.69 -7.18
C ASP A 2 -3.82 19.94 -6.87
N PRO A 3 -3.99 19.27 -5.71
CA PRO A 3 -5.25 18.61 -5.35
C PRO A 3 -6.49 19.52 -5.43
N GLU A 4 -6.34 20.82 -5.19
CA GLU A 4 -7.45 21.78 -5.34
C GLU A 4 -7.82 21.97 -6.83
N ALA A 5 -6.84 22.01 -7.73
CA ALA A 5 -7.08 22.07 -9.18
C ALA A 5 -7.67 20.76 -9.71
N ILE A 6 -7.21 19.59 -9.23
CA ILE A 6 -7.79 18.29 -9.62
C ILE A 6 -9.25 18.21 -9.18
N ASN A 7 -9.56 18.61 -7.95
CA ASN A 7 -10.94 18.59 -7.44
C ASN A 7 -11.84 19.57 -8.20
N PHE A 8 -11.31 20.73 -8.59
CA PHE A 8 -12.03 21.68 -9.43
C PHE A 8 -12.27 21.13 -10.84
N ILE A 9 -11.25 20.58 -11.50
CA ILE A 9 -11.38 19.98 -12.85
C ILE A 9 -12.35 18.79 -12.83
N SER A 10 -12.29 17.96 -11.78
CA SER A 10 -13.14 16.77 -11.61
C SER A 10 -14.64 17.07 -11.46
N SER A 11 -15.05 18.33 -11.29
CA SER A 11 -16.46 18.71 -11.19
C SER A 11 -17.13 19.04 -12.53
N PHE A 12 -16.41 18.93 -13.66
CA PHE A 12 -16.90 19.31 -14.98
C PHE A 12 -16.94 18.14 -15.95
N ASP A 13 -17.89 18.15 -16.87
CA ASP A 13 -18.06 17.07 -17.85
C ASP A 13 -17.06 17.18 -19.01
N ILE A 14 -16.77 18.40 -19.45
CA ILE A 14 -15.78 18.70 -20.49
C ILE A 14 -14.87 19.82 -19.97
N VAL A 15 -13.56 19.61 -20.04
CA VAL A 15 -12.55 20.58 -19.60
C VAL A 15 -11.52 20.84 -20.68
N CYS A 16 -11.44 22.08 -21.12
CA CYS A 16 -10.42 22.51 -22.08
C CYS A 16 -9.33 23.29 -21.38
N LEU A 17 -8.09 22.88 -21.60
CA LEU A 17 -6.87 23.40 -21.02
C LEU A 17 -6.03 24.13 -22.06
N GLN A 18 -5.70 25.39 -21.79
CA GLN A 18 -4.79 26.19 -22.60
C GLN A 18 -3.45 26.42 -21.89
N GLU A 19 -2.43 26.73 -22.70
CA GLU A 19 -1.06 27.02 -22.28
C GLU A 19 -0.44 25.96 -21.35
N THR A 20 -0.69 24.70 -21.64
CA THR A 20 -0.10 23.61 -20.87
C THR A 20 1.40 23.51 -21.15
N TRP A 21 2.22 23.31 -20.11
CA TRP A 21 3.68 23.23 -20.25
C TRP A 21 4.20 21.79 -20.32
N SER A 22 3.28 20.83 -20.47
CA SER A 22 3.60 19.40 -20.50
C SER A 22 4.10 19.01 -21.88
N GLN A 23 5.29 18.42 -21.94
CA GLN A 23 5.81 17.79 -23.15
C GLN A 23 5.26 16.36 -23.37
N GLN A 24 4.38 15.90 -22.47
CA GLN A 24 3.68 14.62 -22.53
C GLN A 24 2.17 14.85 -22.51
N SER A 25 1.41 13.92 -23.08
CA SER A 25 -0.06 13.98 -23.06
C SER A 25 -0.59 14.01 -21.63
N ILE A 26 -1.49 14.96 -21.36
CA ILE A 26 -2.11 15.13 -20.04
C ILE A 26 -3.15 14.03 -19.86
N THR A 27 -2.99 13.19 -18.85
CA THR A 27 -3.96 12.14 -18.53
C THR A 27 -4.56 12.40 -17.14
N LEU A 28 -5.88 12.29 -17.05
CA LEU A 28 -6.60 12.40 -15.78
C LEU A 28 -7.53 11.18 -15.62
N PRO A 29 -7.56 10.53 -14.45
CA PRO A 29 -8.47 9.41 -14.21
C PRO A 29 -9.92 9.82 -14.50
N TYR A 30 -10.67 8.93 -15.15
CA TYR A 30 -12.08 9.13 -15.54
C TYR A 30 -12.33 10.12 -16.68
N TYR A 31 -11.28 10.64 -17.33
CA TYR A 31 -11.40 11.45 -18.53
C TYR A 31 -10.75 10.77 -19.74
N CYS A 32 -11.39 10.89 -20.90
CA CYS A 32 -10.73 10.73 -22.19
C CYS A 32 -9.96 12.03 -22.48
N SER A 33 -8.68 11.93 -22.81
CA SER A 33 -7.80 13.08 -22.94
C SER A 33 -7.24 13.20 -24.35
N PHE A 34 -7.42 14.37 -24.94
CA PHE A 34 -6.84 14.78 -26.22
C PHE A 34 -5.86 15.92 -25.95
N SER A 35 -4.68 15.91 -26.54
CA SER A 35 -3.66 16.90 -26.20
C SER A 35 -2.69 17.20 -27.33
N SER A 36 -2.43 18.48 -27.55
CA SER A 36 -1.29 18.99 -28.30
C SER A 36 -0.17 19.34 -27.30
N CYS A 37 0.91 18.55 -27.27
CA CYS A 37 1.97 18.70 -26.28
C CYS A 37 2.78 19.99 -26.48
N ALA A 38 3.21 20.59 -25.37
CA ALA A 38 4.04 21.79 -25.36
C ALA A 38 5.40 21.58 -26.04
N ARG A 39 5.85 22.56 -26.82
CA ARG A 39 7.14 22.53 -27.54
C ARG A 39 8.12 23.52 -26.93
N LYS A 40 9.41 23.17 -26.90
CA LYS A 40 10.48 24.13 -26.55
C LYS A 40 10.92 24.85 -27.81
N LEU A 41 10.68 26.16 -27.86
CA LEU A 41 11.08 27.00 -28.99
C LEU A 41 12.56 27.46 -28.89
N ALA A 42 13.22 27.28 -27.74
CA ALA A 42 14.64 27.62 -27.53
C ALA A 42 15.36 26.66 -26.55
N ASN A 43 16.70 26.60 -26.64
CA ASN A 43 17.56 25.78 -25.76
C ASN A 43 17.51 26.20 -24.27
N ARG A 44 17.18 27.47 -24.00
CA ARG A 44 16.89 28.01 -22.67
C ARG A 44 15.47 28.57 -22.66
N GLY A 45 14.63 28.09 -21.77
CA GLY A 45 13.21 28.50 -21.69
C GLY A 45 12.28 27.36 -21.25
N ARG A 46 11.04 27.72 -20.89
CA ARG A 46 9.97 26.76 -20.57
C ARG A 46 9.31 26.27 -21.86
N PRO A 47 8.80 25.02 -21.92
CA PRO A 47 7.93 24.59 -23.01
C PRO A 47 6.71 25.52 -23.11
N GLN A 48 6.30 25.87 -24.33
CA GLN A 48 5.18 26.77 -24.61
C GLN A 48 4.16 26.06 -25.52
N VAL A 49 2.95 26.64 -25.61
CA VAL A 49 1.96 26.35 -26.65
C VAL A 49 1.33 24.93 -26.59
N GLY A 50 1.05 24.41 -25.38
CA GLY A 50 0.36 23.12 -25.23
C GLY A 50 -1.15 23.29 -25.00
N LEU A 51 -1.97 22.41 -25.58
CA LEU A 51 -3.42 22.35 -25.42
C LEU A 51 -3.88 20.98 -24.96
N ALA A 52 -4.97 20.91 -24.20
CA ALA A 52 -5.65 19.64 -23.95
C ALA A 52 -7.16 19.81 -23.81
N CYS A 53 -7.91 18.79 -24.17
CA CYS A 53 -9.33 18.68 -23.86
C CYS A 53 -9.57 17.35 -23.16
N LEU A 54 -10.22 17.41 -22.01
CA LEU A 54 -10.52 16.29 -21.14
C LEU A 54 -12.04 16.11 -21.15
N ILE A 55 -12.51 14.95 -21.57
CA ILE A 55 -13.94 14.64 -21.60
C ILE A 55 -14.25 13.52 -20.62
N SER A 56 -15.16 13.77 -19.68
CA SER A 56 -15.52 12.81 -18.64
C SER A 56 -16.11 11.53 -19.26
N THR A 57 -15.65 10.39 -18.78
CA THR A 57 -16.18 9.08 -19.18
C THR A 57 -17.62 8.85 -18.72
N SER A 58 -18.19 9.74 -17.89
CA SER A 58 -19.61 9.74 -17.52
C SER A 58 -20.55 10.11 -18.66
N LEU A 59 -20.10 10.92 -19.64
CA LEU A 59 -20.94 11.44 -20.72
C LEU A 59 -21.42 10.37 -21.72
N SER A 60 -20.89 9.13 -21.64
CA SER A 60 -21.34 7.98 -22.45
C SER A 60 -21.42 8.30 -23.95
N LEU A 61 -20.35 8.91 -24.49
CA LEU A 61 -20.28 9.41 -25.87
C LEU A 61 -20.47 8.28 -26.90
N THR A 62 -21.22 8.58 -27.97
CA THR A 62 -21.36 7.72 -29.15
C THR A 62 -20.22 7.91 -30.15
N ILE A 63 -19.66 9.12 -30.24
CA ILE A 63 -18.47 9.47 -31.04
C ILE A 63 -17.56 10.36 -30.20
N CYS A 64 -16.25 10.13 -30.24
CA CYS A 64 -15.24 10.98 -29.60
C CYS A 64 -13.90 10.82 -30.32
N GLU A 65 -13.57 11.75 -31.21
CA GLU A 65 -12.35 11.68 -32.03
C GLU A 65 -11.66 13.05 -32.15
N GLU A 66 -10.33 13.04 -32.18
CA GLU A 66 -9.53 14.21 -32.54
C GLU A 66 -9.56 14.37 -34.05
N LEU A 67 -10.08 15.51 -34.54
CA LEU A 67 -10.13 15.78 -35.98
C LEU A 67 -8.84 16.43 -36.48
N LYS A 68 -8.34 17.42 -35.74
CA LYS A 68 -7.22 18.24 -36.16
C LYS A 68 -6.56 18.86 -34.92
N SER A 69 -5.23 18.88 -34.88
CA SER A 69 -4.45 19.53 -33.84
C SER A 69 -3.28 20.33 -34.40
N SER A 70 -3.03 21.49 -33.78
CA SER A 70 -1.88 22.36 -33.99
C SER A 70 -1.36 22.82 -32.62
N PRO A 71 -0.24 23.57 -32.56
CA PRO A 71 0.15 24.21 -31.31
C PRO A 71 -0.95 25.14 -30.76
N TYR A 72 -1.63 25.90 -31.62
CA TYR A 72 -2.57 26.96 -31.23
C TYR A 72 -4.04 26.53 -31.20
N PHE A 73 -4.41 25.42 -31.88
CA PHE A 73 -5.79 24.97 -32.04
C PHE A 73 -5.90 23.45 -31.84
N LEU A 74 -6.93 22.99 -31.13
CA LEU A 74 -7.23 21.56 -30.96
C LEU A 74 -8.73 21.35 -31.16
N THR A 75 -9.13 20.60 -32.19
CA THR A 75 -10.55 20.32 -32.48
C THR A 75 -10.90 18.85 -32.28
N ILE A 76 -11.96 18.61 -31.51
CA ILE A 76 -12.49 17.29 -31.20
C ILE A 76 -13.95 17.24 -31.60
N LYS A 77 -14.33 16.12 -32.21
CA LYS A 77 -15.71 15.82 -32.54
C LYS A 77 -16.29 14.90 -31.48
N ILE A 78 -17.40 15.31 -30.90
CA ILE A 78 -18.12 14.51 -29.90
C ILE A 78 -19.56 14.28 -30.34
N HIS A 79 -20.13 13.13 -30.01
CA HIS A 79 -21.56 12.89 -30.16
C HIS A 79 -22.12 12.36 -28.84
N LEU A 80 -23.16 13.02 -28.35
CA LEU A 80 -23.84 12.68 -27.11
C LEU A 80 -25.11 11.87 -27.45
N PRO A 81 -25.47 10.84 -26.65
CA PRO A 81 -26.62 9.96 -26.97
C PRO A 81 -27.97 10.66 -27.12
N LYS A 82 -28.11 11.88 -26.61
CA LYS A 82 -29.37 12.67 -26.61
C LYS A 82 -29.32 13.90 -27.52
N THR A 83 -28.25 14.09 -28.30
CA THR A 83 -28.13 15.22 -29.24
C THR A 83 -28.43 14.76 -30.66
N LYS A 84 -29.12 15.61 -31.44
CA LYS A 84 -29.52 15.30 -32.82
C LYS A 84 -28.32 15.15 -33.76
N SER A 85 -27.25 15.90 -33.51
CA SER A 85 -26.02 15.93 -34.29
C SER A 85 -24.77 15.86 -33.40
N PRO A 86 -23.61 15.44 -33.95
CA PRO A 86 -22.31 15.60 -33.30
C PRO A 86 -21.91 17.07 -33.18
N TRP A 87 -21.16 17.40 -32.15
CA TRP A 87 -20.63 18.74 -31.89
C TRP A 87 -19.13 18.80 -32.13
N LEU A 88 -18.65 19.96 -32.60
CA LEU A 88 -17.24 20.28 -32.75
C LEU A 88 -16.81 21.16 -31.58
N ILE A 89 -15.79 20.74 -30.83
CA ILE A 89 -15.19 21.53 -29.75
C ILE A 89 -13.77 21.90 -30.15
N THR A 90 -13.54 23.19 -30.36
CA THR A 90 -12.24 23.74 -30.73
C THR A 90 -11.68 24.55 -29.56
N THR A 91 -10.58 24.04 -28.98
CA THR A 91 -9.80 24.75 -27.96
C THR A 91 -8.77 25.65 -28.62
N VAL A 92 -8.77 26.93 -28.28
CA VAL A 92 -7.91 27.96 -28.89
C VAL A 92 -6.93 28.54 -27.87
N TYR A 93 -5.69 28.77 -28.30
CA TYR A 93 -4.72 29.60 -27.60
C TYR A 93 -3.96 30.46 -28.61
N LEU A 94 -4.31 31.75 -28.67
CA LEU A 94 -3.60 32.75 -29.47
C LEU A 94 -2.71 33.57 -28.54
N PRO A 95 -1.37 33.38 -28.54
CA PRO A 95 -0.50 34.17 -27.68
C PRO A 95 -0.52 35.65 -28.07
N PRO A 96 -0.08 36.57 -27.18
CA PRO A 96 0.08 37.97 -27.53
C PRO A 96 0.93 38.13 -28.80
N ALA A 97 0.46 38.94 -29.75
CA ALA A 97 1.14 39.17 -31.01
C ALA A 97 2.39 40.02 -30.82
N ILE A 98 3.46 39.71 -31.57
CA ILE A 98 4.71 40.48 -31.54
C ILE A 98 4.55 41.79 -32.33
N ASN A 99 3.83 41.72 -33.45
CA ASN A 99 3.53 42.84 -34.34
C ASN A 99 2.21 42.58 -35.10
N ASP A 100 1.79 43.52 -35.93
CA ASP A 100 0.54 43.43 -36.69
C ASP A 100 0.53 42.29 -37.72
N SER A 101 1.68 41.98 -38.32
CA SER A 101 1.82 40.87 -39.28
C SER A 101 1.59 39.52 -38.60
N ASP A 102 2.24 39.27 -37.48
CA ASP A 102 2.11 38.04 -36.66
C ASP A 102 0.67 37.89 -36.14
N ARG A 103 0.01 39.01 -35.80
CA ARG A 103 -1.41 38.98 -35.44
C ARG A 103 -2.27 38.51 -36.63
N ASN A 104 -2.15 39.18 -37.78
CA ASN A 104 -2.99 38.90 -38.94
C ASN A 104 -2.77 37.47 -39.48
N GLU A 105 -1.53 36.99 -39.46
CA GLU A 105 -1.18 35.61 -39.83
C GLU A 105 -1.91 34.59 -38.95
N ARG A 106 -1.85 34.73 -37.62
CA ARG A 106 -2.52 33.80 -36.68
C ARG A 106 -4.05 33.81 -36.79
N TRP A 107 -4.65 34.98 -37.04
CA TRP A 107 -6.09 35.07 -37.26
C TRP A 107 -6.48 34.45 -38.61
N SER A 108 -5.66 34.63 -39.66
CA SER A 108 -5.85 33.97 -40.96
C SER A 108 -5.73 32.45 -40.85
N GLU A 109 -4.78 31.94 -40.05
CA GLU A 109 -4.68 30.51 -39.75
C GLU A 109 -5.94 29.98 -39.05
N LEU A 110 -6.51 30.73 -38.10
CA LEU A 110 -7.76 30.36 -37.45
C LEU A 110 -8.95 30.39 -38.42
N SER A 111 -9.05 31.39 -39.29
CA SER A 111 -10.08 31.45 -40.33
C SER A 111 -9.99 30.27 -41.30
N SER A 112 -8.79 29.96 -41.79
CA SER A 112 -8.55 28.77 -42.63
C SER A 112 -8.87 27.47 -41.88
N TRP A 113 -8.54 27.39 -40.59
CA TRP A 113 -8.88 26.25 -39.75
C TRP A 113 -10.39 26.01 -39.65
N LEU A 114 -11.18 27.08 -39.44
CA LEU A 114 -12.64 27.00 -39.36
C LEU A 114 -13.26 26.67 -40.72
N HIS A 115 -12.75 27.25 -41.81
CA HIS A 115 -13.21 26.96 -43.16
C HIS A 115 -13.01 25.49 -43.55
N ASP A 116 -11.84 24.92 -43.22
CA ASP A 116 -11.56 23.48 -43.41
C ASP A 116 -12.56 22.61 -42.62
N LEU A 117 -12.87 23.00 -41.38
CA LEU A 117 -13.81 22.26 -40.53
C LEU A 117 -15.23 22.32 -41.09
N GLN A 118 -15.69 23.50 -41.54
CA GLN A 118 -17.00 23.65 -42.17
C GLN A 118 -17.10 22.84 -43.48
N THR A 119 -16.02 22.83 -44.28
CA THR A 119 -15.98 22.07 -45.55
C THR A 119 -16.06 20.56 -45.31
N THR A 120 -15.36 20.07 -44.28
CA THR A 120 -15.30 18.63 -43.95
C THR A 120 -16.45 18.15 -43.08
N ASN A 121 -17.11 19.05 -42.34
CA ASN A 121 -18.19 18.77 -41.41
C ASN A 121 -19.31 19.83 -41.52
N PRO A 122 -19.97 19.94 -42.69
CA PRO A 122 -20.93 21.01 -42.95
C PRO A 122 -22.14 20.92 -42.01
N GLY A 123 -22.54 22.06 -41.45
CA GLY A 123 -23.74 22.19 -40.62
C GLY A 123 -23.65 21.56 -39.22
N LEU A 124 -22.48 21.11 -38.77
CA LEU A 124 -22.33 20.62 -37.39
C LEU A 124 -22.23 21.78 -36.38
N PRO A 125 -22.91 21.68 -35.22
CA PRO A 125 -22.79 22.70 -34.18
C PRO A 125 -21.37 22.81 -33.61
N GLN A 126 -20.89 24.03 -33.40
CA GLN A 126 -19.51 24.29 -33.02
C GLN A 126 -19.39 25.14 -31.75
N ILE A 127 -18.44 24.75 -30.90
CA ILE A 127 -18.00 25.47 -29.70
C ILE A 127 -16.54 25.85 -29.90
N LEU A 128 -16.26 27.15 -29.91
CA LEU A 128 -14.91 27.69 -29.94
C LEU A 128 -14.61 28.33 -28.58
N LEU A 129 -13.60 27.87 -27.86
CA LEU A 129 -13.30 28.40 -26.53
C LEU A 129 -11.79 28.48 -26.29
N GLY A 130 -11.32 29.57 -25.69
CA GLY A 130 -9.89 29.77 -25.51
C GLY A 130 -9.46 31.12 -24.97
N ASP A 131 -8.14 31.27 -24.85
CA ASP A 131 -7.49 32.58 -24.73
C ASP A 131 -7.21 33.09 -26.14
N PHE A 132 -7.93 34.14 -26.54
CA PHE A 132 -7.78 34.75 -27.86
C PHE A 132 -6.83 35.94 -27.83
N ASN A 133 -6.43 36.42 -26.63
CA ASN A 133 -5.82 37.73 -26.44
C ASN A 133 -6.55 38.88 -27.18
N ALA A 134 -7.85 38.68 -27.45
CA ALA A 134 -8.78 39.61 -28.06
C ALA A 134 -9.52 40.36 -26.96
N ARG A 135 -9.82 41.64 -27.16
CA ARG A 135 -10.62 42.44 -26.21
C ARG A 135 -11.72 43.11 -26.99
N ILE A 136 -12.96 42.94 -26.53
CA ILE A 136 -14.15 43.51 -27.17
C ILE A 136 -14.92 44.28 -26.10
N GLY A 137 -14.89 45.61 -26.21
CA GLY A 137 -15.67 46.52 -25.38
C GLY A 137 -17.16 46.56 -25.77
N PRO A 138 -18.00 47.25 -24.99
CA PRO A 138 -19.44 47.35 -25.25
C PRO A 138 -19.80 48.27 -26.43
N ASN A 139 -18.96 49.25 -26.78
CA ASN A 139 -19.28 50.32 -27.74
C ASN A 139 -18.19 50.47 -28.83
N ASP A 140 -18.07 49.52 -29.77
CA ASP A 140 -17.23 49.69 -30.97
C ASP A 140 -18.11 49.73 -32.22
N ASP A 141 -18.31 50.94 -32.77
CA ASP A 141 -19.18 51.22 -33.93
C ASP A 141 -18.78 50.42 -35.18
N ALA A 142 -17.50 50.05 -35.33
CA ALA A 142 -17.01 49.25 -36.45
C ALA A 142 -17.46 47.78 -36.37
N ILE A 143 -17.69 47.26 -35.16
CA ILE A 143 -18.20 45.90 -34.95
C ILE A 143 -19.71 45.88 -35.18
N LEU A 144 -20.42 46.91 -34.70
CA LEU A 144 -21.86 47.06 -34.89
C LEU A 144 -22.23 47.25 -36.36
N SER A 145 -21.43 47.99 -37.13
CA SER A 145 -21.63 48.17 -38.57
C SER A 145 -21.36 46.89 -39.37
N SER A 146 -20.38 46.07 -38.95
CA SER A 146 -20.10 44.77 -39.56
C SER A 146 -21.25 43.77 -39.32
N ALA A 147 -21.91 43.84 -38.16
CA ALA A 147 -23.09 43.00 -37.84
C ALA A 147 -24.35 43.40 -38.60
N ALA A 148 -24.41 44.61 -39.17
CA ALA A 148 -25.53 45.07 -40.00
C ALA A 148 -25.60 44.37 -41.38
N LEU A 149 -24.57 43.61 -41.77
CA LEU A 149 -24.56 42.76 -42.97
C LEU A 149 -25.35 41.46 -42.83
N LEU A 150 -25.90 41.19 -41.64
CA LEU A 150 -26.77 40.04 -41.38
C LEU A 150 -28.22 40.40 -41.80
N ASP A 151 -28.95 39.47 -42.41
CA ASP A 151 -30.33 39.68 -42.90
C ASP A 151 -31.33 40.14 -41.79
N ASN A 152 -30.97 40.03 -40.50
CA ASN A 152 -31.79 40.51 -39.38
C ASN A 152 -30.96 40.92 -38.13
N PRO A 153 -30.38 42.14 -38.11
CA PRO A 153 -29.44 42.56 -37.06
C PRO A 153 -30.05 42.72 -35.66
N LEU A 154 -31.38 42.85 -35.56
CA LEU A 154 -32.11 42.94 -34.28
C LEU A 154 -32.28 41.57 -33.58
N GLN A 155 -32.06 40.45 -34.27
CA GLN A 155 -32.13 39.10 -33.68
C GLN A 155 -30.77 38.51 -33.33
N HIS A 156 -29.66 39.09 -33.82
CA HIS A 156 -28.33 38.55 -33.54
C HIS A 156 -27.82 39.02 -32.16
N PRO A 157 -27.30 38.11 -31.29
CA PRO A 157 -26.83 38.45 -29.94
C PRO A 157 -25.65 39.42 -29.83
N TRP A 158 -25.20 40.08 -30.91
CA TRP A 158 -24.15 41.11 -30.84
C TRP A 158 -24.67 42.46 -30.34
N GLY A 159 -25.92 42.82 -30.67
CA GLY A 159 -26.46 44.16 -30.40
C GLY A 159 -26.67 44.51 -28.91
N ASN A 160 -26.66 43.52 -28.02
CA ASN A 160 -26.94 43.68 -26.58
C ASN A 160 -25.82 43.14 -25.67
N ARG A 161 -24.60 42.95 -26.20
CA ARG A 161 -23.50 42.34 -25.43
C ARG A 161 -22.94 43.28 -24.37
N CYS A 162 -22.97 42.84 -23.10
CA CYS A 162 -22.37 43.57 -21.98
C CYS A 162 -20.95 43.06 -21.65
N SER A 163 -19.99 43.98 -21.46
CA SER A 163 -18.62 43.65 -21.02
C SER A 163 -18.13 44.69 -20.03
N LEU A 164 -17.49 44.23 -18.93
CA LEU A 164 -16.80 45.12 -17.98
C LEU A 164 -15.41 45.55 -18.45
N ASP A 165 -14.89 44.97 -19.54
CA ASP A 165 -13.70 45.48 -20.21
C ASP A 165 -14.11 46.56 -21.22
N PRO A 166 -13.72 47.83 -21.05
CA PRO A 166 -14.13 48.91 -21.95
C PRO A 166 -13.31 48.96 -23.25
N ILE A 167 -12.25 48.16 -23.38
CA ILE A 167 -11.29 48.28 -24.48
C ILE A 167 -11.63 47.29 -25.60
N THR A 168 -11.71 47.77 -26.83
CA THR A 168 -11.62 46.93 -28.03
C THR A 168 -10.23 47.02 -28.64
N ASN A 169 -9.54 45.90 -28.80
CA ASN A 169 -8.21 45.86 -29.44
C ASN A 169 -8.29 45.32 -30.88
N ALA A 170 -7.20 45.42 -31.64
CA ALA A 170 -7.16 44.96 -33.03
C ALA A 170 -7.54 43.47 -33.20
N SER A 171 -7.09 42.61 -32.29
CA SER A 171 -7.50 41.20 -32.24
C SER A 171 -9.00 41.04 -31.98
N GLY A 172 -9.61 41.91 -31.17
CA GLY A 172 -11.06 41.93 -30.90
C GLY A 172 -11.89 42.25 -32.13
N ARG A 173 -11.41 43.16 -32.99
CA ARG A 173 -12.06 43.46 -34.28
C ARG A 173 -12.00 42.26 -35.24
N LEU A 174 -10.82 41.63 -35.34
CA LEU A 174 -10.64 40.40 -36.13
C LEU A 174 -11.51 39.25 -35.61
N MET A 175 -11.61 39.10 -34.29
CA MET A 175 -12.49 38.11 -33.65
C MET A 175 -13.96 38.35 -33.98
N ALA A 176 -14.40 39.60 -33.92
CA ALA A 176 -15.78 39.95 -34.24
C ALA A 176 -16.10 39.68 -35.72
N GLN A 177 -15.20 40.06 -36.63
CA GLN A 177 -15.32 39.76 -38.05
C GLN A 177 -15.40 38.24 -38.30
N LEU A 178 -14.47 37.46 -37.75
CA LEU A 178 -14.45 36.00 -37.89
C LEU A 178 -15.73 35.37 -37.36
N ALA A 179 -16.25 35.87 -36.25
CA ALA A 179 -17.48 35.35 -35.67
C ALA A 179 -18.71 35.70 -36.52
N ILE A 180 -18.77 36.87 -37.16
CA ILE A 180 -19.84 37.22 -38.12
C ILE A 180 -19.76 36.35 -39.38
N GLU A 181 -18.56 36.19 -39.96
CA GLU A 181 -18.32 35.39 -41.16
C GLU A 181 -18.67 33.90 -40.99
N ASN A 182 -18.65 33.40 -39.75
CA ASN A 182 -18.91 31.99 -39.43
C ASN A 182 -20.22 31.78 -38.64
N ASP A 183 -21.07 32.80 -38.52
CA ASP A 183 -22.34 32.78 -37.75
C ASP A 183 -22.15 32.27 -36.30
N LEU A 184 -21.13 32.77 -35.61
CA LEU A 184 -20.81 32.42 -34.23
C LEU A 184 -21.30 33.49 -33.25
N CYS A 185 -22.02 33.06 -32.23
CA CYS A 185 -22.52 33.87 -31.13
C CYS A 185 -21.51 33.87 -29.95
N ILE A 186 -21.06 35.04 -29.50
CA ILE A 186 -20.25 35.15 -28.27
C ILE A 186 -21.14 34.89 -27.05
N ALA A 187 -20.77 33.94 -26.18
CA ALA A 187 -21.48 33.67 -24.93
C ALA A 187 -21.17 34.70 -23.82
N ASN A 188 -19.92 35.18 -23.74
CA ASN A 188 -19.47 36.19 -22.79
C ASN A 188 -20.25 37.51 -22.96
N GLY A 189 -21.04 37.89 -21.95
CA GLY A 189 -21.85 39.10 -21.94
C GLY A 189 -23.26 38.93 -22.50
N ASN A 190 -23.57 37.80 -23.15
CA ASN A 190 -24.85 37.55 -23.80
C ASN A 190 -25.66 36.44 -23.11
N VAL A 191 -25.01 35.40 -22.61
CA VAL A 191 -25.65 34.32 -21.83
C VAL A 191 -25.65 34.74 -20.37
N THR A 192 -26.82 34.88 -19.72
CA THR A 192 -26.92 35.36 -18.32
C THR A 192 -26.11 36.65 -18.06
N PRO A 193 -26.53 37.82 -18.60
CA PRO A 193 -25.67 39.02 -18.74
C PRO A 193 -24.92 39.46 -17.46
N LEU A 194 -25.55 39.34 -16.29
CA LEU A 194 -24.94 39.74 -15.01
C LEU A 194 -23.73 38.88 -14.60
N SER A 195 -23.70 37.58 -14.95
CA SER A 195 -22.61 36.67 -14.58
C SER A 195 -21.55 36.51 -15.67
N SER A 196 -21.86 36.85 -16.93
CA SER A 196 -20.99 36.64 -18.09
C SER A 196 -20.25 37.88 -18.58
N GLN A 197 -20.60 39.08 -18.10
CA GLN A 197 -19.89 40.34 -18.40
C GLN A 197 -18.57 40.54 -17.62
N GLN A 198 -18.22 39.59 -16.75
CA GLN A 198 -17.13 39.70 -15.78
C GLN A 198 -15.73 39.67 -16.43
N LEU A 199 -14.75 40.30 -15.77
CA LEU A 199 -13.34 40.23 -16.15
C LEU A 199 -12.82 38.78 -16.05
N THR A 200 -12.07 38.34 -17.05
CA THR A 200 -11.59 36.95 -17.16
C THR A 200 -10.10 36.81 -16.80
N CYS A 201 -9.32 37.88 -16.92
CA CYS A 201 -7.91 37.91 -16.54
C CYS A 201 -7.64 39.00 -15.50
N ILE A 202 -6.89 38.65 -14.44
CA ILE A 202 -6.42 39.52 -13.37
C ILE A 202 -4.92 39.31 -13.21
N SER A 203 -4.12 40.21 -13.78
CA SER A 203 -2.66 40.15 -13.75
C SER A 203 -2.03 41.39 -13.09
N SER A 204 -0.70 41.37 -12.96
CA SER A 204 0.05 42.58 -12.59
C SER A 204 -0.11 43.71 -13.60
N ARG A 205 -0.30 43.38 -14.89
CA ARG A 205 -0.41 44.34 -16.00
C ARG A 205 -1.78 45.02 -16.10
N GLY A 206 -2.82 44.43 -15.51
CA GLY A 206 -4.18 44.96 -15.56
C GLY A 206 -5.23 43.88 -15.37
N THR A 207 -6.47 44.23 -15.64
CA THR A 207 -7.57 43.27 -15.83
C THR A 207 -8.09 43.38 -17.25
N SER A 208 -8.61 42.29 -17.79
CA SER A 208 -9.14 42.24 -19.14
C SER A 208 -10.12 41.10 -19.34
N VAL A 209 -10.91 41.16 -20.41
CA VAL A 209 -11.67 40.04 -20.96
C VAL A 209 -10.94 39.56 -22.22
N VAL A 210 -10.14 38.50 -22.07
CA VAL A 210 -9.34 37.88 -23.15
C VAL A 210 -9.74 36.44 -23.45
N ASP A 211 -10.54 35.87 -22.55
CA ASP A 211 -10.99 34.50 -22.57
C ASP A 211 -12.45 34.47 -23.04
N TYR A 212 -12.72 33.74 -24.12
CA TYR A 212 -14.05 33.74 -24.74
C TYR A 212 -14.57 32.33 -25.00
N ILE A 213 -15.90 32.22 -25.01
CA ILE A 213 -16.65 31.08 -25.55
C ILE A 213 -17.55 31.60 -26.68
N LEU A 214 -17.40 31.06 -27.88
CA LEU A 214 -18.25 31.31 -29.04
C LEU A 214 -19.00 30.02 -29.40
N LEU A 215 -20.25 30.16 -29.81
CA LEU A 215 -21.19 29.07 -30.06
C LEU A 215 -21.92 29.30 -31.38
N THR A 216 -22.16 28.26 -32.17
CA THR A 216 -23.17 28.32 -33.23
C THR A 216 -24.56 28.60 -32.65
N PRO A 217 -25.52 29.20 -33.39
CA PRO A 217 -26.79 29.66 -32.84
C PRO A 217 -27.61 28.55 -32.16
N GLU A 218 -27.54 27.32 -32.69
CA GLU A 218 -28.17 26.14 -32.07
C GLU A 218 -27.69 25.91 -30.64
N LEU A 219 -26.37 25.89 -30.40
CA LEU A 219 -25.79 25.68 -29.07
C LEU A 219 -25.99 26.89 -28.16
N PHE A 220 -26.00 28.09 -28.74
CA PHE A 220 -26.31 29.31 -28.01
C PHE A 220 -27.74 29.27 -27.45
N SER A 221 -28.72 28.81 -28.23
CA SER A 221 -30.14 28.74 -27.81
C SER A 221 -30.41 27.82 -26.60
N ILE A 222 -29.59 26.77 -26.44
CA ILE A 222 -29.71 25.81 -25.33
C ILE A 222 -28.79 26.16 -24.14
N SER A 223 -28.04 27.26 -24.22
CA SER A 223 -27.16 27.70 -23.14
C SER A 223 -27.98 28.32 -22.00
N THR A 224 -27.85 27.74 -20.79
CA THR A 224 -28.66 28.15 -19.63
C THR A 224 -27.92 29.05 -18.67
N LYS A 225 -26.59 28.93 -18.60
CA LYS A 225 -25.75 29.70 -17.69
C LYS A 225 -24.32 29.82 -18.20
N MET A 226 -23.75 31.01 -18.11
CA MET A 226 -22.31 31.25 -18.27
C MET A 226 -21.79 32.05 -17.07
N GLU A 227 -20.68 31.60 -16.48
CA GLU A 227 -20.05 32.28 -15.35
C GLU A 227 -18.51 32.24 -15.41
N VAL A 228 -17.87 33.25 -14.80
CA VAL A 228 -16.43 33.26 -14.54
C VAL A 228 -16.18 32.71 -13.13
N ALA A 229 -15.57 31.53 -13.01
CA ALA A 229 -15.42 30.80 -11.76
C ALA A 229 -14.40 31.44 -10.79
N GLU A 230 -14.67 31.37 -9.48
CA GLU A 230 -13.85 31.97 -8.39
C GLU A 230 -12.57 31.20 -8.04
N TYR A 231 -11.86 30.76 -9.07
CA TYR A 231 -10.57 30.09 -8.91
C TYR A 231 -9.42 31.09 -8.98
N PHE A 232 -8.36 30.90 -8.20
CA PHE A 232 -7.28 31.89 -8.05
C PHE A 232 -5.87 31.32 -8.26
N GLY A 233 -5.75 30.12 -8.85
CA GLY A 233 -4.47 29.46 -9.08
C GLY A 233 -3.58 30.16 -10.11
N GLY A 234 -4.18 30.86 -11.08
CA GLY A 234 -3.51 31.63 -12.12
C GLY A 234 -3.95 33.10 -12.18
N ASP A 235 -3.49 33.79 -13.23
CA ASP A 235 -3.91 35.16 -13.58
C ASP A 235 -5.22 35.14 -14.37
N HIS A 236 -5.47 34.09 -15.15
CA HIS A 236 -6.74 33.85 -15.82
C HIS A 236 -7.72 33.10 -14.91
N LEU A 237 -9.00 33.44 -15.06
CA LEU A 237 -10.13 32.90 -14.31
C LEU A 237 -10.87 31.90 -15.21
N PRO A 238 -11.24 30.71 -14.70
CA PRO A 238 -11.91 29.71 -15.51
C PRO A 238 -13.29 30.19 -15.97
N LEU A 239 -13.67 29.85 -17.20
CA LEU A 239 -15.03 30.08 -17.71
C LEU A 239 -15.84 28.79 -17.55
N THR A 240 -17.12 28.90 -17.24
CA THR A 240 -18.03 27.76 -17.16
C THR A 240 -19.28 28.07 -17.97
N LEU A 241 -19.70 27.11 -18.81
CA LEU A 241 -20.90 27.14 -19.64
C LEU A 241 -21.76 25.91 -19.33
N MET A 242 -23.05 26.12 -19.12
CA MET A 242 -24.04 25.06 -18.96
C MET A 242 -24.98 25.02 -20.17
N LEU A 243 -25.15 23.83 -20.75
CA LEU A 243 -26.06 23.56 -21.88
C LEU A 243 -27.19 22.61 -21.43
N SER A 244 -28.46 22.91 -21.73
CA SER A 244 -29.61 22.04 -21.42
C SER A 244 -29.93 21.08 -22.56
N LEU A 245 -30.05 19.78 -22.27
CA LEU A 245 -30.30 18.73 -23.27
C LEU A 245 -31.75 18.18 -23.28
N ILE A 246 -32.71 18.78 -22.57
CA ILE A 246 -34.10 18.26 -22.48
C ILE A 246 -35.12 19.41 -22.67
N GLU A 247 -36.15 19.19 -23.50
CA GLU A 247 -37.39 19.99 -23.46
C GLU A 247 -38.14 19.76 -22.13
N PRO A 248 -38.77 20.79 -21.53
CA PRO A 248 -39.36 20.67 -20.20
C PRO A 248 -40.59 19.75 -20.21
N PHE A 249 -40.43 18.50 -19.78
CA PHE A 249 -41.54 17.55 -19.58
C PHE A 249 -41.96 17.51 -18.11
N SER A 250 -43.24 17.79 -17.85
CA SER A 250 -43.94 17.60 -16.57
C SER A 250 -44.05 16.12 -16.21
N VAL A 251 -43.60 15.74 -15.00
CA VAL A 251 -43.60 14.34 -14.54
C VAL A 251 -44.80 14.08 -13.60
N PRO A 252 -45.59 13.00 -13.82
CA PRO A 252 -46.61 12.56 -12.88
C PRO A 252 -45.97 11.86 -11.67
N SER A 253 -46.49 12.17 -10.48
CA SER A 253 -46.20 11.48 -9.22
C SER A 253 -46.61 10.02 -9.29
N ASN A 254 -45.66 9.09 -9.17
CA ASN A 254 -45.74 7.83 -8.41
C ASN A 254 -44.57 6.90 -8.77
N TYR A 255 -43.44 7.00 -8.06
CA TYR A 255 -42.50 5.88 -7.88
C TYR A 255 -41.67 6.12 -6.61
N SER A 256 -41.91 5.31 -5.58
CA SER A 256 -41.15 5.28 -4.34
C SER A 256 -40.12 4.15 -4.42
N SER A 257 -38.82 4.48 -4.38
CA SER A 257 -37.74 3.49 -4.28
C SER A 257 -37.17 3.47 -2.86
N THR A 258 -37.49 2.41 -2.12
CA THR A 258 -36.91 2.08 -0.81
C THR A 258 -35.47 1.58 -0.97
N VAL A 259 -34.50 2.49 -0.96
CA VAL A 259 -33.13 2.20 -0.49
C VAL A 259 -33.05 2.76 0.92
N GLN A 260 -33.27 1.92 1.94
CA GLN A 260 -32.97 2.33 3.31
C GLN A 260 -31.46 2.53 3.44
N SER A 261 -31.04 3.79 3.48
CA SER A 261 -29.69 4.16 3.87
C SER A 261 -29.48 3.79 5.34
N TYR A 262 -28.78 2.69 5.61
CA TYR A 262 -28.31 2.41 6.96
C TYR A 262 -27.18 3.40 7.29
N PRO A 263 -27.29 4.19 8.37
CA PRO A 263 -26.27 5.16 8.73
C PRO A 263 -24.94 4.45 8.97
N VAL A 264 -23.92 4.86 8.22
CA VAL A 264 -22.55 4.49 8.50
C VAL A 264 -22.12 5.24 9.75
N TYR A 265 -22.04 4.54 10.87
CA TYR A 265 -21.28 5.04 12.02
C TYR A 265 -19.81 5.08 11.63
N LYS A 266 -19.30 6.27 11.25
CA LYS A 266 -17.86 6.51 11.16
C LYS A 266 -17.26 6.03 12.47
N THR A 267 -16.43 4.98 12.41
CA THR A 267 -15.71 4.49 13.58
C THR A 267 -14.92 5.67 14.16
N LYS A 268 -15.45 6.31 15.21
CA LYS A 268 -14.64 7.20 16.04
C LYS A 268 -13.46 6.35 16.50
N LYS A 269 -12.26 6.91 16.48
CA LYS A 269 -11.11 6.20 17.06
C LYS A 269 -11.39 6.11 18.56
N TRP A 270 -11.72 4.90 19.02
CA TRP A 270 -11.95 4.49 20.40
C TRP A 270 -10.67 4.54 21.25
N THR A 271 -9.85 5.58 21.07
CA THR A 271 -8.54 5.67 21.69
C THR A 271 -8.63 6.61 22.87
N SER A 272 -8.47 6.02 24.06
CA SER A 272 -8.42 6.56 25.42
C SER A 272 -9.76 6.90 26.06
N LEU A 273 -10.44 5.84 26.52
CA LEU A 273 -11.41 5.91 27.62
C LEU A 273 -10.65 6.22 28.93
N SER A 274 -11.06 7.26 29.66
CA SER A 274 -10.54 7.57 31.00
C SER A 274 -11.21 6.66 32.05
N SER A 275 -10.53 6.41 33.17
CA SER A 275 -11.09 5.70 34.33
C SER A 275 -12.35 6.36 34.89
N SER A 276 -12.48 7.69 34.75
CA SER A 276 -13.69 8.43 35.13
C SER A 276 -14.93 8.02 34.33
N LEU A 277 -14.78 7.79 33.01
CA LEU A 277 -15.88 7.39 32.14
C LEU A 277 -16.37 5.96 32.46
N ALA A 278 -15.49 5.09 32.95
CA ALA A 278 -15.87 3.75 33.41
C ALA A 278 -16.82 3.82 34.60
N LEU A 279 -16.51 4.69 35.58
CA LEU A 279 -17.31 4.89 36.78
C LEU A 279 -18.68 5.52 36.46
N ASP A 280 -18.72 6.50 35.55
CA ASP A 280 -19.98 7.14 35.14
C ASP A 280 -20.91 6.13 34.45
N ILE A 281 -20.34 5.26 33.62
CA ILE A 281 -21.06 4.16 32.98
C ILE A 281 -21.61 3.18 34.02
N GLN A 282 -20.79 2.72 34.97
CA GLN A 282 -21.22 1.80 36.02
C GLN A 282 -22.38 2.37 36.86
N LYS A 283 -22.31 3.67 37.22
CA LYS A 283 -23.36 4.34 37.99
C LYS A 283 -24.67 4.51 37.21
N SER A 284 -24.60 4.61 35.88
CA SER A 284 -25.78 4.76 35.02
C SER A 284 -26.54 3.46 34.78
N LEU A 285 -25.97 2.31 35.18
CA LEU A 285 -26.50 0.98 34.90
C LEU A 285 -27.10 0.35 36.16
N ASP A 286 -28.41 0.18 36.15
CA ASP A 286 -29.12 -0.59 37.17
C ASP A 286 -29.02 -2.10 36.86
N MET A 287 -27.90 -2.69 37.26
CA MET A 287 -27.60 -4.11 36.98
C MET A 287 -28.70 -5.10 37.46
N PRO A 288 -29.31 -4.92 38.65
CA PRO A 288 -30.43 -5.76 39.10
C PRO A 288 -31.64 -5.80 38.15
N THR A 289 -31.98 -4.69 37.49
CA THR A 289 -33.10 -4.68 36.52
C THR A 289 -32.68 -5.20 35.15
N VAL A 290 -31.40 -5.09 34.78
CA VAL A 290 -30.86 -5.63 33.53
C VAL A 290 -30.72 -7.16 33.56
N LEU A 291 -30.32 -7.72 34.70
CA LEU A 291 -30.05 -9.16 34.89
C LEU A 291 -31.19 -9.92 35.59
N SER A 292 -32.42 -9.43 35.50
CA SER A 292 -33.57 -10.11 36.11
C SER A 292 -33.86 -11.45 35.43
N ASP A 293 -34.03 -12.52 36.21
CA ASP A 293 -34.43 -13.86 35.74
C ASP A 293 -35.76 -13.89 34.98
N SER A 294 -36.59 -12.84 35.12
CA SER A 294 -37.84 -12.67 34.37
C SER A 294 -37.64 -12.32 32.89
N ILE A 295 -36.43 -11.94 32.49
CA ILE A 295 -36.08 -11.51 31.14
C ILE A 295 -35.31 -12.64 30.45
N PRO A 296 -35.63 -12.99 29.19
CA PRO A 296 -34.85 -13.96 28.42
C PRO A 296 -33.35 -13.59 28.35
N PRO A 297 -32.41 -14.54 28.44
CA PRO A 297 -30.98 -14.24 28.50
C PRO A 297 -30.44 -13.43 27.32
N ALA A 298 -30.95 -13.65 26.10
CA ALA A 298 -30.57 -12.83 24.95
C ALA A 298 -31.02 -11.36 25.10
N ASP A 299 -32.18 -11.12 25.71
CA ASP A 299 -32.69 -9.78 26.00
C ASP A 299 -31.95 -9.11 27.17
N GLN A 300 -31.50 -9.88 28.18
CA GLN A 300 -30.61 -9.38 29.24
C GLN A 300 -29.32 -8.84 28.63
N TYR A 301 -28.69 -9.59 27.72
CA TYR A 301 -27.51 -9.15 26.97
C TYR A 301 -27.80 -7.89 26.15
N ARG A 302 -28.92 -7.85 25.43
CA ARG A 302 -29.30 -6.69 24.60
C ARG A 302 -29.47 -5.44 25.44
N LYS A 303 -30.23 -5.52 26.55
CA LYS A 303 -30.41 -4.41 27.50
C LYS A 303 -29.08 -3.93 28.08
N LEU A 304 -28.20 -4.86 28.45
CA LEU A 304 -26.85 -4.55 28.92
C LEU A 304 -26.14 -3.67 27.89
N ILE A 305 -25.97 -4.17 26.66
CA ILE A 305 -25.21 -3.46 25.60
C ILE A 305 -25.88 -2.15 25.13
N ASP A 306 -27.21 -2.10 25.04
CA ASP A 306 -27.96 -0.90 24.63
C ASP A 306 -27.78 0.23 25.65
N ALA A 307 -27.82 -0.10 26.95
CA ALA A 307 -27.60 0.87 28.01
C ALA A 307 -26.17 1.44 27.97
N PHE A 308 -25.15 0.60 27.73
CA PHE A 308 -23.79 1.09 27.50
C PHE A 308 -23.66 1.96 26.27
N SER A 309 -24.24 1.54 25.15
CA SER A 309 -24.13 2.23 23.86
C SER A 309 -24.74 3.63 23.95
N THR A 310 -25.89 3.75 24.62
CA THR A 310 -26.59 5.02 24.83
C THR A 310 -25.79 5.97 25.72
N THR A 311 -25.30 5.50 26.88
CA THR A 311 -24.47 6.31 27.79
C THR A 311 -23.16 6.74 27.14
N TYR A 312 -22.49 5.83 26.42
CA TYR A 312 -21.22 6.12 25.75
C TYR A 312 -21.37 7.11 24.58
N ILE A 313 -22.39 6.95 23.73
CA ILE A 313 -22.65 7.86 22.60
C ILE A 313 -22.93 9.27 23.11
N THR A 314 -23.69 9.38 24.21
CA THR A 314 -24.00 10.66 24.85
C THR A 314 -22.74 11.35 25.36
N ILE A 315 -21.83 10.62 26.01
CA ILE A 315 -20.61 11.19 26.60
C ILE A 315 -19.52 11.48 25.55
N THR A 316 -19.44 10.72 24.46
CA THR A 316 -18.34 10.83 23.47
C THR A 316 -18.68 11.62 22.22
N SER A 317 -19.83 12.31 22.16
CA SER A 317 -20.23 13.11 21.00
C SER A 317 -19.44 14.42 20.90
N PRO A 318 -18.53 14.60 19.92
CA PRO A 318 -17.99 15.90 19.60
C PRO A 318 -19.05 16.69 18.83
N THR A 319 -19.12 17.99 19.10
CA THR A 319 -19.79 18.97 18.26
C THR A 319 -19.44 18.75 16.79
N HIS A 320 -20.47 18.64 15.95
CA HIS A 320 -20.37 18.43 14.51
C HIS A 320 -19.57 19.55 13.84
N GLN A 321 -18.24 19.42 13.76
CA GLN A 321 -17.47 20.12 12.73
C GLN A 321 -17.37 19.19 11.53
N ARG A 322 -18.20 19.48 10.52
CA ARG A 322 -18.06 18.93 9.16
C ARG A 322 -16.73 19.41 8.58
N PHE A 323 -15.64 18.73 8.92
CA PHE A 323 -14.38 18.90 8.21
C PHE A 323 -14.47 18.11 6.90
N PHE A 324 -14.81 18.81 5.83
CA PHE A 324 -14.46 18.34 4.50
C PHE A 324 -12.93 18.25 4.39
N SER A 325 -12.50 17.19 3.71
CA SER A 325 -11.13 16.72 3.45
C SER A 325 -10.16 17.83 3.02
N GLU A 326 -9.53 18.50 3.97
CA GLU A 326 -8.29 19.25 3.74
C GLU A 326 -7.12 18.52 4.41
N SER A 327 -5.93 18.63 3.82
CA SER A 327 -4.74 17.95 4.35
C SER A 327 -4.44 18.41 5.79
N PRO A 328 -3.87 17.56 6.67
CA PRO A 328 -3.68 17.88 8.10
C PRO A 328 -2.88 19.16 8.39
N TRP A 329 -2.07 19.62 7.43
CA TRP A 329 -1.26 20.84 7.51
C TRP A 329 -2.01 22.12 7.10
N PHE A 330 -3.25 22.00 6.60
CA PHE A 330 -4.07 23.11 6.14
C PHE A 330 -4.97 23.61 7.27
N ASP A 331 -4.54 24.68 7.93
CA ASP A 331 -5.10 25.16 9.19
C ASP A 331 -6.01 26.40 9.02
N LYS A 332 -6.37 27.03 10.15
CA LYS A 332 -7.24 28.22 10.19
C LYS A 332 -6.63 29.40 9.42
N GLU A 333 -5.32 29.60 9.49
CA GLU A 333 -4.62 30.69 8.79
C GLU A 333 -4.72 30.50 7.28
N CYS A 334 -4.49 29.27 6.81
CA CYS A 334 -4.66 28.91 5.40
C CYS A 334 -6.10 29.20 4.92
N LYS A 335 -7.10 28.86 5.74
CA LYS A 335 -8.52 29.12 5.44
C LYS A 335 -8.85 30.61 5.39
N VAL A 336 -8.32 31.41 6.32
CA VAL A 336 -8.55 32.86 6.38
C VAL A 336 -8.00 33.53 5.12
N LEU A 337 -6.75 33.24 4.75
CA LEU A 337 -6.15 33.79 3.53
C LEU A 337 -6.90 33.32 2.28
N ARG A 338 -7.32 32.04 2.21
CA ARG A 338 -8.12 31.54 1.09
C ARG A 338 -9.45 32.28 0.95
N ARG A 339 -10.17 32.50 2.07
CA ARG A 339 -11.43 33.25 2.06
C ARG A 339 -11.23 34.72 1.65
N ARG A 340 -10.16 35.35 2.13
CA ARG A 340 -9.79 36.73 1.75
C ARG A 340 -9.52 36.83 0.25
N ILE A 341 -8.72 35.93 -0.31
CA ILE A 341 -8.45 35.85 -1.75
C ILE A 341 -9.75 35.70 -2.56
N ARG A 342 -10.64 34.76 -2.18
CA ARG A 342 -11.92 34.59 -2.87
C ARG A 342 -12.79 35.84 -2.82
N LYS A 343 -12.88 36.51 -1.65
CA LYS A 343 -13.62 37.77 -1.50
C LYS A 343 -13.09 38.86 -2.43
N MET A 344 -11.76 39.01 -2.50
CA MET A 344 -11.12 40.03 -3.33
C MET A 344 -11.25 39.73 -4.82
N VAL A 345 -11.13 38.45 -5.22
CA VAL A 345 -11.39 38.01 -6.60
C VAL A 345 -12.84 38.31 -7.00
N ARG A 346 -13.82 38.05 -6.13
CA ARG A 346 -15.22 38.43 -6.37
C ARG A 346 -15.35 39.92 -6.64
N ILE A 347 -14.78 40.77 -5.78
CA ILE A 347 -14.88 42.23 -5.93
C ILE A 347 -14.27 42.67 -7.27
N ILE A 348 -13.03 42.26 -7.56
CA ILE A 348 -12.30 42.71 -8.76
C ILE A 348 -13.01 42.30 -10.05
N LYS A 349 -13.62 41.11 -10.09
CA LYS A 349 -14.38 40.63 -11.26
C LYS A 349 -15.53 41.54 -11.68
N PHE A 350 -16.04 42.38 -10.75
CA PHE A 350 -17.17 43.27 -10.98
C PHE A 350 -16.82 44.76 -10.99
N SER A 351 -15.68 45.19 -10.43
CA SER A 351 -15.41 46.64 -10.23
C SER A 351 -14.07 47.17 -10.75
N ASN A 352 -13.20 46.33 -11.32
CA ASN A 352 -11.85 46.70 -11.78
C ASN A 352 -11.05 47.58 -10.78
N ASP A 353 -11.25 47.41 -9.47
CA ASP A 353 -10.63 48.26 -8.45
C ASP A 353 -9.10 48.04 -8.38
N PRO A 354 -8.25 49.05 -8.68
CA PRO A 354 -6.80 48.93 -8.64
C PRO A 354 -6.25 48.65 -7.24
N GLN A 355 -6.89 49.17 -6.19
CA GLN A 355 -6.42 49.02 -4.81
C GLN A 355 -6.62 47.58 -4.32
N THR A 356 -7.82 47.03 -4.49
CA THR A 356 -8.10 45.61 -4.20
C THR A 356 -7.22 44.68 -5.05
N ARG A 357 -6.89 45.04 -6.30
CA ARG A 357 -5.99 44.26 -7.17
C ARG A 357 -4.56 44.19 -6.62
N ALA A 358 -3.98 45.31 -6.21
CA ALA A 358 -2.64 45.33 -5.62
C ALA A 358 -2.58 44.46 -4.35
N GLU A 359 -3.59 44.59 -3.47
CA GLU A 359 -3.70 43.81 -2.24
C GLU A 359 -3.90 42.31 -2.53
N LEU A 360 -4.64 41.95 -3.60
CA LEU A 360 -4.86 40.56 -4.00
C LEU A 360 -3.53 39.89 -4.40
N LEU A 361 -2.68 40.58 -5.16
CA LEU A 361 -1.39 40.04 -5.62
C LEU A 361 -0.44 39.78 -4.45
N VAL A 362 -0.40 40.68 -3.47
CA VAL A 362 0.37 40.49 -2.23
C VAL A 362 -0.20 39.30 -1.44
N THR A 363 -1.52 39.24 -1.26
CA THR A 363 -2.19 38.17 -0.50
C THR A 363 -2.00 36.80 -1.15
N LYS A 364 -2.06 36.70 -2.50
CA LYS A 364 -1.75 35.47 -3.26
C LYS A 364 -0.31 35.00 -3.00
N ARG A 365 0.67 35.91 -2.97
CA ARG A 365 2.08 35.59 -2.68
C ARG A 365 2.27 35.10 -1.24
N THR A 366 1.66 35.79 -0.27
CA THR A 366 1.68 35.39 1.15
C THR A 366 1.07 34.01 1.36
N TYR A 367 -0.08 33.74 0.73
CA TYR A 367 -0.74 32.44 0.78
C TYR A 367 0.14 31.32 0.22
N ARG A 368 0.77 31.52 -0.95
CA ARG A 368 1.68 30.52 -1.55
C ARG A 368 2.86 30.20 -0.63
N ASN A 369 3.49 31.23 -0.05
CA ASN A 369 4.59 31.06 0.91
C ASN A 369 4.13 30.32 2.18
N MET A 370 2.98 30.70 2.73
CA MET A 370 2.40 30.05 3.91
C MET A 370 2.14 28.56 3.66
N ILE A 371 1.50 28.22 2.54
CA ILE A 371 1.23 26.82 2.17
C ILE A 371 2.54 26.04 2.04
N HIS A 372 3.58 26.64 1.44
CA HIS A 372 4.90 26.01 1.36
C HIS A 372 5.51 25.76 2.75
N CYS A 373 5.52 26.78 3.62
CA CYS A 373 6.04 26.66 4.98
C CYS A 373 5.28 25.63 5.82
N LYS A 374 3.93 25.65 5.83
CA LYS A 374 3.10 24.69 6.58
C LYS A 374 3.31 23.26 6.10
N LYS A 375 3.45 23.03 4.78
CA LYS A 375 3.82 21.72 4.22
C LYS A 375 5.20 21.25 4.72
N GLN A 376 6.20 22.13 4.71
CA GLN A 376 7.55 21.79 5.21
C GLN A 376 7.56 21.50 6.71
N GLN A 377 6.89 22.32 7.51
CA GLN A 377 6.76 22.14 8.95
C GLN A 377 6.06 20.82 9.27
N HIS A 378 4.95 20.50 8.62
CA HIS A 378 4.25 19.24 8.82
C HIS A 378 5.11 18.02 8.47
N ILE A 379 5.93 18.11 7.41
CA ILE A 379 6.90 17.06 7.09
C ILE A 379 7.92 16.91 8.24
N LEU A 380 8.44 18.02 8.78
CA LEU A 380 9.37 18.00 9.91
C LEU A 380 8.74 17.40 11.18
N GLU A 381 7.50 17.75 11.51
CA GLU A 381 6.75 17.21 12.65
C GLU A 381 6.42 15.72 12.49
N ALA A 382 6.05 15.29 11.27
CA ALA A 382 5.87 13.88 10.98
C ALA A 382 7.17 13.10 11.21
N TRP A 383 8.32 13.69 10.85
CA TRP A 383 9.64 13.11 11.08
C TRP A 383 10.05 13.10 12.55
N SER A 384 9.77 14.16 13.32
CA SER A 384 10.06 14.17 14.76
C SER A 384 9.22 13.13 15.49
N THR A 385 7.94 13.03 15.16
CA THR A 385 7.04 11.99 15.71
C THR A 385 7.53 10.59 15.36
N LEU A 386 8.02 10.41 14.13
CA LEU A 386 8.56 9.13 13.66
C LEU A 386 9.84 8.76 14.42
N ARG A 387 10.72 9.72 14.67
CA ARG A 387 11.92 9.55 15.53
C ARG A 387 11.54 9.10 16.94
N SER A 388 10.65 9.84 17.61
CA SER A 388 10.21 9.49 18.96
C SER A 388 9.47 8.15 19.01
N ALA A 389 8.83 7.72 17.92
CA ALA A 389 8.23 6.39 17.83
C ALA A 389 9.28 5.28 17.72
N VAL A 390 10.37 5.51 16.99
CA VAL A 390 11.50 4.55 16.89
C VAL A 390 12.18 4.40 18.25
N GLU A 391 12.50 5.52 18.91
CA GLU A 391 13.18 5.56 20.22
C GLU A 391 12.37 4.87 21.32
N ARG A 392 11.04 5.07 21.34
CA ARG A 392 10.12 4.42 22.31
C ARG A 392 9.66 3.02 21.89
N HIS A 393 10.17 2.49 20.78
CA HIS A 393 9.71 1.23 20.19
C HIS A 393 8.19 1.15 19.90
N ASP A 394 7.53 2.31 19.68
CA ASP A 394 6.10 2.41 19.35
C ASP A 394 5.85 2.09 17.87
N SER A 395 5.71 0.78 17.61
CA SER A 395 5.43 0.25 16.27
C SER A 395 4.14 0.80 15.65
N ARG A 396 3.14 1.17 16.46
CA ARG A 396 1.83 1.60 15.94
C ARG A 396 1.92 3.01 15.37
N SER A 397 2.50 3.94 16.14
CA SER A 397 2.71 5.31 15.68
C SER A 397 3.63 5.34 14.46
N PHE A 398 4.67 4.51 14.46
CA PHE A 398 5.55 4.33 13.32
C PHE A 398 4.80 3.90 12.04
N TRP A 399 4.02 2.80 12.09
CA TRP A 399 3.29 2.32 10.90
C TRP A 399 2.20 3.29 10.44
N ARG A 400 1.63 4.09 11.34
CA ARG A 400 0.66 5.13 10.99
C ARG A 400 1.29 6.23 10.13
N LEU A 401 2.53 6.62 10.42
CA LEU A 401 3.25 7.68 9.70
C LEU A 401 3.91 7.18 8.40
N VAL A 402 4.30 5.91 8.38
CA VAL A 402 5.01 5.29 7.25
C VAL A 402 4.06 4.76 6.17
N ARG A 403 2.84 4.35 6.51
CA ARG A 403 1.88 3.88 5.51
C ARG A 403 1.42 5.09 4.68
N PRO A 404 1.55 5.07 3.35
CA PRO A 404 0.87 6.06 2.53
C PRO A 404 -0.62 5.98 2.85
N SER A 405 -1.29 7.13 2.94
CA SER A 405 -2.73 7.19 2.82
C SER A 405 -3.07 6.42 1.56
N ALA A 406 -3.75 5.28 1.69
CA ALA A 406 -4.24 4.58 0.51
C ALA A 406 -5.03 5.64 -0.30
N PRO A 407 -4.82 5.76 -1.61
CA PRO A 407 -5.79 6.49 -2.41
C PRO A 407 -7.17 5.90 -2.05
N PRO A 408 -8.21 6.74 -1.86
CA PRO A 408 -9.55 6.20 -1.69
C PRO A 408 -9.76 5.24 -2.85
N ASN A 409 -9.85 3.94 -2.57
CA ASN A 409 -10.05 2.94 -3.60
C ASN A 409 -11.24 3.40 -4.42
N SER A 410 -10.95 3.66 -5.67
CA SER A 410 -11.80 4.37 -6.58
C SER A 410 -12.81 3.38 -7.17
N ALA A 411 -14.06 3.83 -7.24
CA ALA A 411 -15.23 3.11 -7.73
C ALA A 411 -15.61 1.80 -7.00
N ILE A 412 -16.92 1.65 -6.75
CA ILE A 412 -17.54 0.37 -6.48
C ILE A 412 -17.33 -0.48 -7.75
N LEU A 413 -16.34 -1.39 -7.72
CA LEU A 413 -16.02 -2.27 -8.85
C LEU A 413 -16.99 -3.46 -8.98
N ILE A 414 -17.75 -3.75 -7.92
CA ILE A 414 -18.66 -4.88 -7.79
C ILE A 414 -19.90 -4.37 -7.05
N SER A 415 -21.10 -4.56 -7.62
CA SER A 415 -22.36 -4.05 -7.06
C SER A 415 -22.77 -4.78 -5.78
N ALA A 416 -23.73 -4.22 -5.03
CA ALA A 416 -24.27 -4.87 -3.84
C ALA A 416 -24.91 -6.22 -4.16
N ASP A 417 -25.69 -6.27 -5.24
CA ASP A 417 -26.39 -7.49 -5.67
C ASP A 417 -25.42 -8.56 -6.16
N GLU A 418 -24.35 -8.19 -6.86
CA GLU A 418 -23.29 -9.11 -7.27
C GLU A 418 -22.58 -9.75 -6.05
N TRP A 419 -22.33 -8.96 -5.00
CA TRP A 419 -21.78 -9.46 -3.75
C TRP A 419 -22.72 -10.43 -3.04
N ILE A 420 -24.01 -10.06 -2.93
CA ILE A 420 -25.04 -10.89 -2.32
C ILE A 420 -25.18 -12.20 -3.11
N ALA A 421 -25.33 -12.14 -4.43
CA ALA A 421 -25.50 -13.33 -5.27
C ALA A 421 -24.30 -14.29 -5.14
N TYR A 422 -23.08 -13.77 -5.21
CA TYR A 422 -21.88 -14.60 -5.10
C TYR A 422 -21.77 -15.30 -3.74
N TYR A 423 -21.94 -14.57 -2.63
CA TYR A 423 -21.80 -15.16 -1.30
C TYR A 423 -23.01 -16.00 -0.92
N SER A 424 -24.23 -15.62 -1.30
CA SER A 424 -25.43 -16.45 -1.09
C SER A 424 -25.29 -17.80 -1.78
N ALA A 425 -24.83 -17.83 -3.04
CA ALA A 425 -24.54 -19.09 -3.73
C ALA A 425 -23.40 -19.88 -3.05
N SER A 426 -22.37 -19.20 -2.54
CA SER A 426 -21.24 -19.85 -1.85
C SER A 426 -21.62 -20.45 -0.50
N PHE A 427 -22.59 -19.87 0.21
CA PHE A 427 -23.05 -20.32 1.53
C PHE A 427 -24.39 -21.06 1.50
N ALA A 428 -25.00 -21.24 0.33
CA ALA A 428 -26.21 -22.03 0.14
C ALA A 428 -25.97 -23.50 0.49
N SER A 429 -26.99 -24.15 1.05
CA SER A 429 -26.99 -25.60 1.22
C SER A 429 -27.14 -26.28 -0.14
N PRO A 430 -26.42 -27.37 -0.45
CA PRO A 430 -26.78 -28.18 -1.60
C PRO A 430 -28.19 -28.75 -1.40
N ASN A 431 -29.09 -28.51 -2.36
CA ASN A 431 -30.51 -28.91 -2.29
C ASN A 431 -30.79 -30.43 -2.26
N ASN A 432 -29.77 -31.29 -2.17
CA ASN A 432 -29.91 -32.74 -2.28
C ASN A 432 -29.13 -33.52 -1.19
N LEU A 433 -29.33 -33.19 0.09
CA LEU A 433 -28.92 -34.05 1.20
C LEU A 433 -30.14 -34.35 2.09
N THR A 434 -31.14 -34.98 1.50
CA THR A 434 -32.13 -35.80 2.20
C THR A 434 -31.58 -37.21 2.47
N ASP A 435 -30.32 -37.31 2.91
CA ASP A 435 -29.90 -38.55 3.58
C ASP A 435 -30.49 -38.48 4.99
N HIS A 436 -31.04 -39.60 5.46
CA HIS A 436 -31.71 -39.84 6.74
C HIS A 436 -30.86 -39.55 8.01
N LEU A 437 -30.15 -38.44 8.06
CA LEU A 437 -29.42 -37.97 9.23
C LEU A 437 -30.45 -37.52 10.27
N GLN A 438 -30.48 -38.26 11.39
CA GLN A 438 -31.24 -37.92 12.59
C GLN A 438 -31.04 -36.44 12.95
N SER A 439 -32.09 -35.77 13.41
CA SER A 439 -31.97 -34.38 13.81
C SER A 439 -30.92 -34.26 14.93
N PRO A 440 -30.15 -33.16 15.03
CA PRO A 440 -29.21 -32.96 16.13
C PRO A 440 -29.88 -33.09 17.51
N SER A 441 -31.18 -32.80 17.58
CA SER A 441 -32.03 -32.98 18.76
C SER A 441 -32.22 -34.46 19.15
N ASP A 442 -32.28 -35.37 18.17
CA ASP A 442 -32.39 -36.82 18.38
C ASP A 442 -31.03 -37.45 18.77
N LEU A 443 -29.91 -36.84 18.40
CA LEU A 443 -28.57 -37.30 18.78
C LEU A 443 -28.23 -37.01 20.25
N CYS A 444 -28.87 -36.00 20.86
CA CYS A 444 -28.62 -35.59 22.25
C CYS A 444 -29.52 -36.32 23.28
N SER A 445 -30.49 -37.14 22.85
CA SER A 445 -31.48 -37.78 23.75
C SER A 445 -31.01 -39.13 24.34
N ARG A 446 -29.83 -39.63 23.97
CA ARG A 446 -29.20 -40.79 24.64
C ARG A 446 -28.44 -40.32 25.88
N SER A 447 -29.12 -40.40 27.03
CA SER A 447 -28.68 -39.97 28.36
C SER A 447 -27.20 -40.28 28.70
N PRO A 448 -26.42 -39.27 29.15
CA PRO A 448 -25.27 -39.49 30.01
C PRO A 448 -25.58 -39.08 31.46
N SER A 449 -25.27 -39.99 32.39
CA SER A 449 -25.10 -39.70 33.81
C SER A 449 -23.99 -38.65 34.00
N SER A 450 -24.29 -37.61 34.80
CA SER A 450 -23.47 -36.43 35.16
C SER A 450 -23.23 -35.39 34.06
N THR A 451 -24.02 -34.32 34.11
CA THR A 451 -23.92 -33.09 33.32
C THR A 451 -22.65 -32.32 33.67
N SER A 452 -21.60 -32.35 32.84
CA SER A 452 -20.54 -31.35 32.93
C SER A 452 -20.99 -30.08 32.19
N SER A 453 -21.68 -29.18 32.88
CA SER A 453 -22.04 -27.87 32.32
C SER A 453 -20.78 -27.06 32.02
N VAL A 454 -20.71 -26.40 30.85
CA VAL A 454 -19.64 -25.44 30.54
C VAL A 454 -19.58 -24.36 31.64
N ASN A 455 -18.43 -24.26 32.32
CA ASN A 455 -18.29 -23.36 33.46
C ASN A 455 -17.76 -21.97 33.05
N PHE A 456 -18.64 -20.97 33.04
CA PHE A 456 -18.27 -19.58 32.83
C PHE A 456 -17.87 -18.96 34.18
N THR A 457 -16.56 -18.80 34.42
CA THR A 457 -16.07 -18.10 35.63
C THR A 457 -15.54 -16.72 35.31
N SER A 458 -15.70 -15.76 36.24
CA SER A 458 -15.18 -14.39 36.09
C SER A 458 -13.68 -14.38 35.79
N THR A 459 -12.89 -15.21 36.48
CA THR A 459 -11.45 -15.34 36.25
C THR A 459 -11.10 -15.77 34.82
N ARG A 460 -11.85 -16.73 34.22
CA ARG A 460 -11.63 -17.15 32.83
C ARG A 460 -11.93 -16.04 31.86
N ILE A 461 -13.09 -15.39 32.02
CA ILE A 461 -13.52 -14.29 31.16
C ILE A 461 -12.52 -13.13 31.24
N PHE A 462 -12.07 -12.78 32.45
CA PHE A 462 -11.03 -11.77 32.67
C PHE A 462 -9.75 -12.09 31.89
N ASN A 463 -9.24 -13.31 32.01
CA ASN A 463 -8.03 -13.75 31.30
C ASN A 463 -8.20 -13.69 29.78
N ILE A 464 -9.39 -14.07 29.27
CA ILE A 464 -9.72 -13.96 27.85
C ILE A 464 -9.69 -12.49 27.40
N ILE A 465 -10.39 -11.59 28.10
CA ILE A 465 -10.43 -10.15 27.80
C ILE A 465 -9.01 -9.57 27.73
N MET A 466 -8.17 -9.89 28.73
CA MET A 466 -6.79 -9.42 28.80
C MET A 466 -5.90 -9.98 27.68
N SER A 467 -6.17 -11.20 27.22
CA SER A 467 -5.42 -11.83 26.13
C SER A 467 -5.79 -11.31 24.73
N MET A 468 -6.98 -10.71 24.58
CA MET A 468 -7.48 -10.27 23.28
C MET A 468 -6.69 -9.08 22.71
N ARG A 469 -6.51 -9.07 21.39
CA ARG A 469 -5.76 -8.00 20.70
C ARG A 469 -6.59 -6.72 20.61
N ARG A 470 -6.07 -5.63 21.19
CA ARG A 470 -6.65 -4.27 21.16
C ARG A 470 -6.79 -3.70 19.74
N ASN A 471 -7.66 -2.69 19.59
CA ASN A 471 -7.85 -1.91 18.36
C ASN A 471 -8.28 -2.73 17.13
N LYS A 472 -9.13 -3.72 17.36
CA LYS A 472 -9.82 -4.45 16.29
C LYS A 472 -11.13 -3.74 15.95
N ALA A 473 -11.60 -3.90 14.71
CA ALA A 473 -12.89 -3.39 14.31
C ALA A 473 -14.00 -4.18 15.03
N PRO A 474 -15.05 -3.51 15.56
CA PRO A 474 -16.18 -4.19 16.18
C PRO A 474 -17.03 -4.95 15.16
N GLY A 475 -17.91 -5.81 15.67
CA GLY A 475 -18.90 -6.55 14.87
C GLY A 475 -20.15 -5.71 14.54
N PRO A 476 -21.25 -6.37 14.13
CA PRO A 476 -22.53 -5.71 13.86
C PRO A 476 -23.12 -4.95 15.06
N ASP A 477 -22.83 -5.41 16.28
CA ASP A 477 -23.23 -4.78 17.55
C ASP A 477 -22.47 -3.47 17.86
N MET A 478 -21.44 -3.14 17.08
CA MET A 478 -20.60 -1.95 17.24
C MET A 478 -19.88 -1.83 18.60
N VAL A 479 -19.84 -2.91 19.39
CA VAL A 479 -19.17 -2.97 20.70
C VAL A 479 -17.67 -3.22 20.51
N PRO A 480 -16.78 -2.29 20.91
CA PRO A 480 -15.33 -2.48 20.81
C PRO A 480 -14.75 -3.22 22.02
N LEU A 481 -13.56 -3.82 21.85
CA LEU A 481 -12.85 -4.47 22.97
C LEU A 481 -12.44 -3.46 24.03
N ASP A 482 -12.14 -2.23 23.62
CA ASP A 482 -11.71 -1.14 24.49
C ASP A 482 -12.76 -0.80 25.57
N LEU A 483 -14.04 -1.15 25.37
CA LEU A 483 -15.09 -1.04 26.39
C LEU A 483 -14.84 -2.00 27.56
N PHE A 484 -14.56 -3.28 27.29
CA PHE A 484 -14.29 -4.27 28.34
C PHE A 484 -12.98 -3.99 29.06
N LEU A 485 -12.07 -3.25 28.43
CA LEU A 485 -10.78 -2.86 29.01
C LEU A 485 -10.85 -1.67 29.97
N THR A 486 -12.00 -1.01 30.11
CA THR A 486 -12.16 0.09 31.07
C THR A 486 -12.16 -0.40 32.51
N ASP A 487 -12.87 -1.49 32.76
CA ASP A 487 -12.88 -2.21 34.03
C ASP A 487 -13.05 -3.72 33.78
N PRO A 488 -11.96 -4.43 33.48
CA PRO A 488 -12.03 -5.84 33.09
C PRO A 488 -12.57 -6.77 34.17
N LEU A 489 -12.38 -6.44 35.46
CA LEU A 489 -12.85 -7.25 36.58
C LEU A 489 -14.37 -7.13 36.70
N TRP A 490 -14.88 -5.90 36.71
CA TRP A 490 -16.31 -5.68 36.78
C TRP A 490 -17.03 -6.28 35.57
N TRP A 491 -16.49 -6.08 34.36
CA TRP A 491 -17.05 -6.68 33.15
C TRP A 491 -17.05 -8.20 33.15
N SER A 492 -16.01 -8.84 33.71
CA SER A 492 -15.96 -10.29 33.77
C SER A 492 -17.02 -10.86 34.71
N GLU A 493 -17.35 -10.17 35.80
CA GLU A 493 -18.46 -10.54 36.69
C GLU A 493 -19.82 -10.42 35.98
N GLN A 494 -20.08 -9.30 35.32
CA GLN A 494 -21.36 -9.08 34.62
C GLN A 494 -21.55 -10.09 33.47
N LEU A 495 -20.52 -10.31 32.66
CA LEU A 495 -20.56 -11.27 31.57
C LEU A 495 -20.69 -12.71 32.07
N THR A 496 -20.19 -13.04 33.26
CA THR A 496 -20.33 -14.39 33.85
C THR A 496 -21.80 -14.75 34.05
N SER A 497 -22.57 -13.85 34.68
CA SER A 497 -24.01 -14.07 34.91
C SER A 497 -24.77 -14.25 33.59
N VAL A 498 -24.58 -13.32 32.64
CA VAL A 498 -25.24 -13.35 31.34
C VAL A 498 -24.85 -14.59 30.53
N PHE A 499 -23.56 -14.94 30.47
CA PHE A 499 -23.12 -16.11 29.71
C PHE A 499 -23.59 -17.42 30.32
N THR A 500 -23.69 -17.50 31.65
CA THR A 500 -24.24 -18.67 32.34
C THR A 500 -25.72 -18.83 32.01
N ALA A 501 -26.50 -17.74 32.06
CA ALA A 501 -27.92 -17.75 31.70
C ALA A 501 -28.14 -18.14 30.22
N ILE A 502 -27.39 -17.54 29.29
CA ILE A 502 -27.41 -17.88 27.85
C ILE A 502 -27.06 -19.36 27.64
N SER A 503 -26.05 -19.85 28.37
CA SER A 503 -25.58 -21.22 28.28
C SER A 503 -26.62 -22.25 28.75
N SER A 504 -27.30 -21.96 29.86
CA SER A 504 -28.36 -22.82 30.40
C SER A 504 -29.61 -22.82 29.52
N ALA A 505 -30.00 -21.68 28.95
CA ALA A 505 -31.20 -21.56 28.11
C ALA A 505 -30.98 -21.90 26.63
N LEU A 506 -29.72 -22.07 26.18
CA LEU A 506 -29.33 -22.14 24.76
C LEU A 506 -29.82 -20.93 23.92
N ASP A 507 -30.03 -19.78 24.58
CA ASP A 507 -30.60 -18.58 23.99
C ASP A 507 -29.51 -17.61 23.48
N ILE A 508 -28.93 -17.93 22.32
CA ILE A 508 -27.85 -17.13 21.72
C ILE A 508 -28.41 -15.81 21.13
N PRO A 509 -27.87 -14.63 21.51
CA PRO A 509 -28.27 -13.34 20.95
C PRO A 509 -28.12 -13.26 19.42
N ASP A 510 -29.07 -12.62 18.75
CA ASP A 510 -29.08 -12.47 17.28
C ASP A 510 -27.85 -11.70 16.76
N SER A 511 -27.40 -10.68 17.48
CA SER A 511 -26.21 -9.90 17.10
C SER A 511 -24.92 -10.75 17.06
N TRP A 512 -24.91 -11.91 17.73
CA TRP A 512 -23.80 -12.86 17.68
C TRP A 512 -23.93 -13.79 16.46
N ARG A 513 -25.13 -13.97 15.91
CA ARG A 513 -25.43 -14.78 14.70
C ARG A 513 -25.22 -14.00 13.41
N GLU A 514 -25.22 -12.67 13.47
CA GLU A 514 -24.90 -11.79 12.35
C GLU A 514 -23.39 -11.62 12.11
N ALA A 515 -23.00 -11.36 10.86
CA ALA A 515 -21.63 -11.09 10.46
C ALA A 515 -21.53 -9.94 9.45
N THR A 516 -20.54 -9.06 9.62
CA THR A 516 -20.19 -8.05 8.62
C THR A 516 -18.97 -8.51 7.82
N ILE A 517 -19.17 -8.95 6.58
CA ILE A 517 -18.12 -9.37 5.65
C ILE A 517 -17.39 -8.16 5.09
N VAL A 518 -16.08 -8.13 5.29
CA VAL A 518 -15.15 -7.18 4.69
C VAL A 518 -14.36 -7.90 3.58
N PRO A 519 -14.61 -7.61 2.30
CA PRO A 519 -13.89 -8.22 1.20
C PRO A 519 -12.43 -7.72 1.17
N ILE A 520 -11.46 -8.64 1.26
CA ILE A 520 -10.03 -8.31 1.11
C ILE A 520 -9.52 -8.86 -0.22
N PHE A 521 -9.08 -7.96 -1.12
CA PHE A 521 -8.56 -8.35 -2.42
C PHE A 521 -7.32 -9.23 -2.31
N LYS A 522 -7.34 -10.41 -2.94
CA LYS A 522 -6.24 -11.39 -2.90
C LYS A 522 -5.31 -11.32 -4.13
N GLY A 523 -5.74 -10.68 -5.22
CA GLY A 523 -5.04 -10.60 -6.50
C GLY A 523 -5.92 -11.06 -7.67
N GLY A 524 -5.51 -10.78 -8.92
CA GLY A 524 -6.30 -11.06 -10.13
C GLY A 524 -7.02 -9.81 -10.65
N GLN A 525 -8.18 -9.98 -11.28
CA GLN A 525 -9.03 -8.87 -11.71
C GLN A 525 -9.91 -8.38 -10.53
N PRO A 526 -9.88 -7.08 -10.16
CA PRO A 526 -10.61 -6.54 -9.01
C PRO A 526 -12.15 -6.48 -9.14
N ASN A 527 -12.71 -6.68 -10.33
CA ASN A 527 -14.17 -6.70 -10.54
C ASN A 527 -14.79 -8.10 -10.37
N ILE A 528 -14.02 -9.09 -9.89
CA ILE A 528 -14.50 -10.47 -9.70
C ILE A 528 -14.59 -10.78 -8.20
N PRO A 529 -15.78 -11.07 -7.63
CA PRO A 529 -15.95 -11.42 -6.21
C PRO A 529 -15.04 -12.55 -5.73
N ARG A 530 -14.84 -13.61 -6.54
CA ARG A 530 -13.94 -14.75 -6.25
C ARG A 530 -12.49 -14.32 -5.98
N ASN A 531 -12.06 -13.13 -6.43
CA ASN A 531 -10.73 -12.58 -6.19
C ASN A 531 -10.60 -11.86 -4.83
N TYR A 532 -11.61 -11.94 -3.97
CA TYR A 532 -11.60 -11.40 -2.62
C TYR A 532 -11.70 -12.52 -1.58
N ARG A 533 -11.18 -12.25 -0.37
CA ARG A 533 -11.38 -13.08 0.81
C ARG A 533 -12.47 -12.47 1.68
N PRO A 534 -13.53 -13.22 2.05
CA PRO A 534 -14.54 -12.74 2.98
C PRO A 534 -14.02 -12.77 4.42
N ILE A 535 -13.64 -11.62 4.99
CA ILE A 535 -13.31 -11.56 6.42
C ILE A 535 -14.54 -11.12 7.20
N SER A 536 -15.05 -11.97 8.09
CA SER A 536 -16.21 -11.61 8.91
C SER A 536 -15.80 -10.87 10.18
N LEU A 537 -16.43 -9.73 10.41
CA LEU A 537 -16.46 -9.06 11.70
C LEU A 537 -17.66 -9.61 12.47
N LEU A 538 -17.40 -10.13 13.67
CA LEU A 538 -18.39 -10.73 14.58
C LEU A 538 -18.37 -9.94 15.89
N SER A 539 -19.48 -10.00 16.64
CA SER A 539 -19.60 -9.44 17.99
C SER A 539 -18.41 -9.82 18.88
N ILE A 540 -17.89 -8.83 19.61
CA ILE A 540 -16.77 -9.05 20.54
C ILE A 540 -17.22 -9.87 21.77
N PRO A 541 -18.32 -9.52 22.48
CA PRO A 541 -18.84 -10.40 23.52
C PRO A 541 -19.13 -11.83 23.02
N GLY A 542 -19.70 -11.99 21.83
CA GLY A 542 -19.86 -13.33 21.22
C GLY A 542 -18.54 -14.06 20.97
N LYS A 543 -17.43 -13.35 20.69
CA LYS A 543 -16.09 -13.95 20.62
C LYS A 543 -15.53 -14.32 21.99
N ILE A 544 -15.83 -13.56 23.05
CA ILE A 544 -15.43 -13.92 24.42
C ILE A 544 -16.14 -15.21 24.81
N PHE A 545 -17.44 -15.30 24.56
CA PHE A 545 -18.22 -16.52 24.76
C PHE A 545 -17.63 -17.72 23.98
N ALA A 546 -17.38 -17.54 22.68
CA ALA A 546 -16.78 -18.58 21.84
C ALA A 546 -15.34 -18.96 22.27
N ALA A 547 -14.61 -18.07 22.95
CA ALA A 547 -13.29 -18.39 23.50
C ALA A 547 -13.38 -19.36 24.68
N VAL A 548 -14.37 -19.20 25.56
CA VAL A 548 -14.63 -20.15 26.65
C VAL A 548 -14.97 -21.53 26.06
N LEU A 549 -15.87 -21.59 25.08
CA LEU A 549 -16.20 -22.85 24.40
C LEU A 549 -14.98 -23.49 23.72
N LEU A 550 -14.08 -22.68 23.18
CA LEU A 550 -12.86 -23.17 22.54
C LEU A 550 -11.91 -23.80 23.57
N GLU A 551 -11.80 -23.24 24.78
CA GLU A 551 -11.01 -23.84 25.86
C GLU A 551 -11.55 -25.23 26.25
N GLU A 552 -12.87 -25.36 26.42
CA GLU A 552 -13.52 -26.66 26.70
C GLU A 552 -13.28 -27.66 25.56
N LEU A 553 -13.52 -27.23 24.33
CA LEU A 553 -13.35 -28.08 23.15
C LEU A 553 -11.89 -28.52 22.98
N LEU A 554 -10.93 -27.64 23.29
CA LEU A 554 -9.50 -28.00 23.30
C LEU A 554 -9.18 -29.00 24.40
N SER A 555 -9.70 -28.84 25.62
CA SER A 555 -9.49 -29.79 26.71
C SER A 555 -9.96 -31.19 26.31
N TRP A 556 -11.19 -31.28 25.80
CA TRP A 556 -11.77 -32.53 25.30
C TRP A 556 -10.94 -33.16 24.16
N VAL A 557 -10.51 -32.36 23.17
CA VAL A 557 -9.64 -32.83 22.07
C VAL A 557 -8.31 -33.38 22.60
N HIS A 558 -7.72 -32.72 23.61
CA HIS A 558 -6.45 -33.12 24.21
C HIS A 558 -6.59 -34.38 25.06
N GLU A 559 -7.59 -34.46 25.94
CA GLU A 559 -7.86 -35.61 26.81
C GLU A 559 -8.12 -36.89 26.02
N ARG A 560 -8.86 -36.78 24.90
CA ARG A 560 -9.20 -37.92 24.03
C ARG A 560 -8.20 -38.18 22.91
N ASN A 561 -7.14 -37.38 22.79
CA ASN A 561 -6.12 -37.47 21.74
C ASN A 561 -6.72 -37.59 20.31
N ILE A 562 -7.72 -36.76 20.01
CA ILE A 562 -8.51 -36.85 18.77
C ILE A 562 -7.68 -36.45 17.54
N LEU A 563 -6.84 -35.41 17.69
CA LEU A 563 -6.11 -34.84 16.56
C LEU A 563 -4.79 -35.60 16.30
N PRO A 564 -4.67 -36.24 15.12
CA PRO A 564 -3.52 -37.07 14.77
C PRO A 564 -2.24 -36.23 14.56
N PRO A 565 -1.03 -36.81 14.70
CA PRO A 565 0.24 -36.09 14.54
C PRO A 565 0.48 -35.57 13.12
N GLU A 566 -0.18 -36.12 12.11
CA GLU A 566 -0.13 -35.65 10.72
C GLU A 566 -0.81 -34.28 10.53
N GLN A 567 -1.79 -33.90 11.36
CA GLN A 567 -2.47 -32.61 11.30
C GLN A 567 -1.89 -31.66 12.34
N ILE A 568 -1.17 -30.63 11.88
CA ILE A 568 -0.57 -29.61 12.75
C ILE A 568 -1.05 -28.19 12.48
N GLY A 569 -1.88 -27.98 11.45
CA GLY A 569 -2.50 -26.69 11.18
C GLY A 569 -3.31 -26.23 12.40
N PHE A 570 -3.21 -24.95 12.75
CA PHE A 570 -3.93 -24.34 13.88
C PHE A 570 -3.69 -24.97 15.27
N ARG A 571 -2.72 -25.86 15.43
CA ARG A 571 -2.37 -26.43 16.74
C ARG A 571 -1.39 -25.55 17.50
N LYS A 572 -1.58 -25.47 18.82
CA LYS A 572 -0.63 -24.81 19.72
C LYS A 572 0.72 -25.54 19.65
N SER A 573 1.81 -24.79 19.75
CA SER A 573 3.18 -25.33 19.74
C SER A 573 3.58 -26.07 18.45
N ALA A 574 2.90 -25.80 17.34
CA ALA A 574 3.27 -26.27 16.00
C ALA A 574 3.39 -25.10 15.03
N SER A 575 4.21 -25.27 13.99
CA SER A 575 4.52 -24.26 12.99
C SER A 575 4.57 -24.85 11.60
N THR A 576 4.44 -24.00 10.58
CA THR A 576 4.68 -24.41 9.18
C THR A 576 6.07 -25.02 8.97
N MET A 577 7.05 -24.65 9.80
CA MET A 577 8.43 -25.13 9.67
C MET A 577 8.56 -26.60 10.06
N ASP A 578 7.69 -27.11 10.92
CA ASP A 578 7.70 -28.52 11.33
C ASP A 578 7.42 -29.44 10.14
N HIS A 579 6.36 -29.18 9.39
CA HIS A 579 6.06 -29.95 8.17
C HIS A 579 7.09 -29.74 7.07
N CYS A 580 7.60 -28.51 6.88
CA CYS A 580 8.65 -28.26 5.92
C CYS A 580 9.94 -29.03 6.25
N LEU A 581 10.34 -29.08 7.52
CA LEU A 581 11.52 -29.82 7.95
C LEU A 581 11.30 -31.33 7.86
N THR A 582 10.13 -31.84 8.26
CA THR A 582 9.77 -33.26 8.10
C THR A 582 9.83 -33.69 6.64
N LEU A 583 9.21 -32.91 5.74
CA LEU A 583 9.25 -33.19 4.30
C LEU A 583 10.69 -33.17 3.76
N TYR A 584 11.48 -32.15 4.13
CA TYR A 584 12.89 -32.06 3.72
C TYR A 584 13.71 -33.27 4.21
N HIS A 585 13.50 -33.68 5.46
CA HIS A 585 14.21 -34.81 6.06
C HIS A 585 13.85 -36.13 5.37
N LEU A 586 12.56 -36.39 5.16
CA LEU A 586 12.08 -37.59 4.46
C LEU A 586 12.59 -37.62 3.01
N ALA A 587 12.50 -36.50 2.29
CA ALA A 587 13.00 -36.42 0.93
C ALA A 587 14.52 -36.65 0.89
N SER A 588 15.28 -36.08 1.82
CA SER A 588 16.72 -36.34 1.95
C SER A 588 17.02 -37.82 2.19
N LYS A 589 16.28 -38.46 3.11
CA LYS A 589 16.45 -39.87 3.48
C LYS A 589 16.23 -40.80 2.30
N TYR A 590 15.11 -40.66 1.60
CA TYR A 590 14.72 -41.57 0.53
C TYR A 590 15.38 -41.27 -0.81
N THR A 591 15.99 -40.10 -0.98
CA THR A 591 16.82 -39.78 -2.16
C THR A 591 18.32 -39.91 -1.91
N ALA A 592 18.74 -40.31 -0.70
CA ALA A 592 20.15 -40.56 -0.41
C ALA A 592 20.77 -41.65 -1.31
N PRO A 593 20.10 -42.78 -1.59
CA PRO A 593 20.55 -43.75 -2.57
C PRO A 593 20.50 -43.19 -4.01
N ARG A 594 21.39 -43.67 -4.90
CA ARG A 594 21.48 -43.18 -6.30
C ARG A 594 20.16 -43.30 -7.08
N GLN A 595 19.41 -44.38 -6.86
CA GLN A 595 18.09 -44.63 -7.45
C GLN A 595 16.95 -44.37 -6.44
N GLY A 596 17.21 -43.60 -5.38
CA GLY A 596 16.23 -43.29 -4.35
C GLY A 596 15.14 -42.34 -4.84
N HIS A 597 13.91 -42.56 -4.37
CA HIS A 597 12.72 -41.81 -4.79
C HIS A 597 11.82 -41.49 -3.61
N LEU A 598 11.23 -40.30 -3.64
CA LEU A 598 10.06 -39.93 -2.83
C LEU A 598 9.11 -39.11 -3.71
N PHE A 599 7.84 -39.47 -3.73
CA PHE A 599 6.81 -38.73 -4.44
C PHE A 599 5.92 -38.02 -3.43
N ALA A 600 5.63 -36.74 -3.69
CA ALA A 600 4.75 -35.91 -2.88
C ALA A 600 3.65 -35.31 -3.76
N ALA A 601 2.39 -35.59 -3.44
CA ALA A 601 1.25 -34.89 -4.03
C ALA A 601 0.78 -33.79 -3.07
N PHE A 602 0.89 -32.54 -3.50
CA PHE A 602 0.36 -31.38 -2.80
C PHE A 602 -1.08 -31.16 -3.25
N MET A 603 -2.02 -31.24 -2.31
CA MET A 603 -3.46 -31.13 -2.53
C MET A 603 -3.96 -29.83 -1.89
N ASP A 604 -4.67 -29.00 -2.67
CA ASP A 604 -5.32 -27.75 -2.22
C ASP A 604 -6.84 -27.97 -2.32
N LEU A 605 -7.58 -27.64 -1.26
CA LEU A 605 -9.04 -27.70 -1.24
C LEU A 605 -9.66 -26.36 -1.66
N GLU A 606 -10.76 -26.40 -2.42
CA GLU A 606 -11.46 -25.18 -2.83
C GLU A 606 -12.33 -24.63 -1.70
N ALA A 607 -12.05 -23.38 -1.30
CA ALA A 607 -12.83 -22.63 -0.31
C ALA A 607 -13.13 -23.44 0.97
N ALA A 608 -12.13 -24.17 1.48
CA ALA A 608 -12.32 -25.26 2.45
C ALA A 608 -13.17 -24.87 3.67
N PHE A 609 -12.97 -23.68 4.24
CA PHE A 609 -13.74 -23.19 5.39
C PHE A 609 -15.21 -22.92 5.04
N ASP A 610 -15.48 -22.38 3.85
CA ASP A 610 -16.82 -22.00 3.40
C ASP A 610 -17.62 -23.22 2.88
N SER A 611 -16.93 -24.32 2.58
CA SER A 611 -17.49 -25.54 1.99
C SER A 611 -18.02 -26.56 3.00
N ILE A 612 -17.68 -26.47 4.29
CA ILE A 612 -18.06 -27.50 5.30
C ILE A 612 -19.58 -27.61 5.45
N PRO A 613 -20.17 -28.81 5.21
CA PRO A 613 -21.57 -29.07 5.56
C PRO A 613 -21.75 -29.15 7.08
N ARG A 614 -22.48 -28.19 7.67
CA ARG A 614 -22.61 -28.07 9.13
C ARG A 614 -23.24 -29.30 9.78
N GLN A 615 -24.30 -29.87 9.19
CA GLN A 615 -24.95 -31.05 9.75
C GLN A 615 -24.00 -32.25 9.86
N ARG A 616 -23.18 -32.49 8.83
CA ARG A 616 -22.16 -33.55 8.87
C ARG A 616 -21.10 -33.28 9.93
N LEU A 617 -20.67 -32.03 10.10
CA LEU A 617 -19.76 -31.65 11.18
C LEU A 617 -20.37 -31.99 12.55
N TRP A 618 -21.64 -31.65 12.79
CA TRP A 618 -22.32 -31.95 14.06
C TRP A 618 -22.41 -33.45 14.31
N SER A 619 -22.81 -34.25 13.31
CA SER A 619 -22.84 -35.70 13.42
C SER A 619 -21.46 -36.29 13.72
N LYS A 620 -20.39 -35.80 13.09
CA LYS A 620 -19.01 -36.22 13.40
C LYS A 620 -18.62 -35.92 14.84
N LEU A 621 -18.93 -34.73 15.35
CA LEU A 621 -18.63 -34.37 16.74
C LEU A 621 -19.40 -35.24 17.73
N ALA A 622 -20.70 -35.48 17.47
CA ALA A 622 -21.53 -36.37 18.27
C ALA A 622 -20.97 -37.80 18.30
N HIS A 623 -20.58 -38.36 17.15
CA HIS A 623 -19.95 -39.69 17.08
C HIS A 623 -18.59 -39.78 17.79
N LEU A 624 -17.84 -38.68 17.87
CA LEU A 624 -16.61 -38.61 18.67
C LEU A 624 -16.87 -38.54 20.18
N GLY A 625 -18.13 -38.42 20.60
CA GLY A 625 -18.55 -38.36 22.00
C GLY A 625 -18.19 -37.03 22.67
N ILE A 626 -18.39 -35.92 21.96
CA ILE A 626 -18.38 -34.59 22.56
C ILE A 626 -19.49 -34.49 23.63
N ASP A 627 -19.29 -33.67 24.66
CA ASP A 627 -20.34 -33.34 25.61
C ASP A 627 -21.59 -32.76 24.87
N PRO A 628 -22.80 -33.30 25.11
CA PRO A 628 -24.01 -32.85 24.41
C PRO A 628 -24.36 -31.38 24.64
N HIS A 629 -24.07 -30.84 25.83
CA HIS A 629 -24.35 -29.44 26.16
C HIS A 629 -23.39 -28.50 25.41
N LEU A 630 -22.09 -28.79 25.41
CA LEU A 630 -21.09 -28.08 24.61
C LEU A 630 -21.42 -28.12 23.12
N LEU A 631 -21.82 -29.28 22.59
CA LEU A 631 -22.24 -29.41 21.19
C LEU A 631 -23.47 -28.55 20.89
N SER A 632 -24.47 -28.55 21.78
CA SER A 632 -25.68 -27.74 21.63
C SER A 632 -25.38 -26.23 21.61
N LEU A 633 -24.43 -25.77 22.44
CA LEU A 633 -23.97 -24.38 22.42
C LEU A 633 -23.28 -24.02 21.11
N ILE A 634 -22.42 -24.91 20.60
CA ILE A 634 -21.75 -24.71 19.31
C ILE A 634 -22.78 -24.69 18.17
N ILE A 635 -23.75 -25.62 18.15
CA ILE A 635 -24.82 -25.64 17.14
C ILE A 635 -25.64 -24.35 17.20
N SER A 636 -26.00 -23.89 18.40
CA SER A 636 -26.80 -22.68 18.59
C SER A 636 -26.08 -21.41 18.08
N LEU A 637 -24.76 -21.30 18.29
CA LEU A 637 -23.94 -20.21 17.73
C LEU A 637 -23.85 -20.19 16.19
N TYR A 638 -24.12 -21.33 15.56
CA TYR A 638 -24.07 -21.55 14.11
C TYR A 638 -25.46 -21.71 13.48
N SER A 639 -26.53 -21.61 14.26
CA SER A 639 -27.91 -21.70 13.78
C SER A 639 -28.39 -20.34 13.31
N ASN A 640 -29.17 -20.31 12.23
CA ASN A 640 -29.80 -19.09 11.68
C ASN A 640 -28.82 -17.91 11.46
N THR A 641 -27.56 -18.20 11.10
CA THR A 641 -26.54 -17.16 10.93
C THR A 641 -26.73 -16.39 9.62
N THR A 642 -26.61 -15.08 9.67
CA THR A 642 -26.73 -14.19 8.51
C THR A 642 -25.45 -13.37 8.32
N ALA A 643 -25.24 -12.86 7.11
CA ALA A 643 -24.12 -11.98 6.80
C ALA A 643 -24.54 -10.78 5.94
N ARG A 644 -23.81 -9.67 6.07
CA ARG A 644 -23.90 -8.46 5.24
C ARG A 644 -22.52 -8.13 4.69
N VAL A 645 -22.41 -7.65 3.45
CA VAL A 645 -21.14 -7.23 2.87
C VAL A 645 -20.94 -5.73 3.02
N ARG A 646 -19.73 -5.32 3.44
CA ARG A 646 -19.33 -3.91 3.50
C ARG A 646 -18.79 -3.43 2.15
N ILE A 647 -19.42 -2.40 1.59
CA ILE A 647 -19.17 -1.85 0.26
C ILE A 647 -18.63 -0.41 0.34
N GLY A 648 -17.59 -0.16 -0.45
CA GLY A 648 -17.02 1.16 -0.67
C GLY A 648 -16.26 1.74 0.53
N PRO A 649 -15.56 2.87 0.34
CA PRO A 649 -14.80 3.55 1.39
C PRO A 649 -15.69 4.18 2.46
N ASN A 650 -16.94 4.47 2.11
CA ASN A 650 -17.95 5.00 3.02
C ASN A 650 -18.52 3.91 3.95
N GLY A 651 -18.31 2.61 3.65
CA GLY A 651 -18.70 1.53 4.56
C GLY A 651 -20.18 1.15 4.55
N TYR A 652 -20.88 1.33 3.43
CA TYR A 652 -22.26 0.88 3.27
C TYR A 652 -22.38 -0.64 3.45
N LEU A 653 -23.51 -1.11 3.97
CA LEU A 653 -23.78 -2.54 4.15
C LEU A 653 -24.84 -3.00 3.14
N THR A 654 -24.72 -4.22 2.63
CA THR A 654 -25.78 -4.88 1.88
C THR A 654 -26.96 -5.24 2.77
N THR A 655 -28.07 -5.66 2.15
CA THR A 655 -29.09 -6.45 2.84
C THR A 655 -28.48 -7.75 3.38
N PRO A 656 -29.01 -8.28 4.50
CA PRO A 656 -28.54 -9.54 5.06
C PRO A 656 -28.94 -10.73 4.18
N PHE A 657 -28.07 -11.73 4.10
CA PHE A 657 -28.34 -13.02 3.47
C PHE A 657 -27.97 -14.17 4.41
N PRO A 658 -28.66 -15.32 4.33
CA PRO A 658 -28.41 -16.46 5.19
C PRO A 658 -27.07 -17.14 4.85
N THR A 659 -26.43 -17.71 5.88
CA THR A 659 -25.20 -18.50 5.73
C THR A 659 -25.42 -19.89 6.32
N ALA A 660 -25.78 -20.87 5.48
CA ALA A 660 -26.14 -22.22 5.92
C ALA A 660 -24.94 -23.19 5.93
N ARG A 661 -23.90 -22.90 5.15
CA ARG A 661 -22.69 -23.72 5.02
C ARG A 661 -21.46 -23.05 5.61
N GLY A 662 -20.43 -23.85 5.85
CA GLY A 662 -19.11 -23.42 6.25
C GLY A 662 -18.97 -23.09 7.73
N VAL A 663 -17.71 -22.99 8.17
CA VAL A 663 -17.35 -22.45 9.48
C VAL A 663 -17.16 -20.93 9.38
N ARG A 664 -17.58 -20.17 10.40
CA ARG A 664 -17.61 -18.70 10.34
C ARG A 664 -16.18 -18.14 10.35
N GLN A 665 -15.67 -17.69 9.20
CA GLN A 665 -14.33 -17.10 9.10
C GLN A 665 -14.21 -15.85 9.99
N GLY A 666 -13.38 -15.93 11.04
CA GLY A 666 -13.24 -14.87 12.04
C GLY A 666 -13.81 -15.24 13.42
N CYS A 667 -14.54 -16.36 13.52
CA CYS A 667 -14.85 -17.02 14.79
C CYS A 667 -13.63 -17.77 15.32
N LEU A 668 -13.46 -17.81 16.65
CA LEU A 668 -12.34 -18.47 17.31
C LEU A 668 -12.42 -20.01 17.23
N LEU A 669 -13.65 -20.56 17.18
CA LEU A 669 -13.89 -22.00 17.07
C LEU A 669 -13.59 -22.56 15.66
N ALA A 670 -13.74 -21.74 14.62
CA ALA A 670 -13.72 -22.18 13.23
C ALA A 670 -12.47 -23.00 12.83
N PRO A 671 -11.23 -22.63 13.22
CA PRO A 671 -10.04 -23.42 12.88
C PRO A 671 -10.01 -24.81 13.51
N LEU A 672 -10.50 -24.96 14.75
CA LEU A 672 -10.53 -26.26 15.42
C LEU A 672 -11.66 -27.14 14.87
N LEU A 673 -12.83 -26.57 14.63
CA LEU A 673 -13.95 -27.26 13.99
C LEU A 673 -13.57 -27.78 12.60
N PHE A 674 -12.80 -27.00 11.84
CA PHE A 674 -12.26 -27.43 10.55
C PHE A 674 -11.34 -28.67 10.69
N ASN A 675 -10.41 -28.64 11.65
CA ASN A 675 -9.53 -29.79 11.88
C ASN A 675 -10.30 -31.03 12.36
N LEU A 676 -11.32 -30.85 13.20
CA LEU A 676 -12.19 -31.94 13.67
C LEU A 676 -13.02 -32.52 12.52
N TYR A 677 -13.44 -31.70 11.56
CA TYR A 677 -14.13 -32.19 10.36
C TYR A 677 -13.27 -33.16 9.54
N LEU A 678 -11.97 -32.86 9.43
CA LEU A 678 -10.98 -33.63 8.68
C LEU A 678 -10.26 -34.71 9.51
N HIS A 679 -10.65 -34.96 10.77
CA HIS A 679 -9.89 -35.83 11.68
C HIS A 679 -9.72 -37.27 11.15
N ASP A 680 -10.72 -37.76 10.42
CA ASP A 680 -10.81 -39.12 9.86
C ASP A 680 -10.24 -39.23 8.43
N ALA A 681 -9.81 -38.12 7.81
CA ALA A 681 -9.23 -38.10 6.47
C ALA A 681 -7.96 -38.96 6.34
N LEU A 682 -7.29 -39.22 7.46
CA LEU A 682 -6.03 -39.97 7.50
C LEU A 682 -6.21 -41.48 7.44
N SER A 683 -7.32 -42.00 7.94
CA SER A 683 -7.61 -43.44 7.97
C SER A 683 -7.59 -44.05 6.56
N PRO A 684 -8.32 -43.52 5.56
CA PRO A 684 -8.28 -44.06 4.20
C PRO A 684 -6.90 -43.90 3.55
N LEU A 685 -6.18 -42.82 3.87
CA LEU A 685 -4.81 -42.61 3.38
C LEU A 685 -3.84 -43.66 3.91
N LYS A 686 -3.91 -43.98 5.22
CA LYS A 686 -3.07 -45.01 5.85
C LYS A 686 -3.35 -46.39 5.26
N LEU A 687 -4.61 -46.72 5.03
CA LEU A 687 -5.01 -48.01 4.44
C LEU A 687 -4.59 -48.14 2.97
N ALA A 688 -4.69 -47.06 2.19
CA ALA A 688 -4.37 -47.08 0.77
C ALA A 688 -2.86 -47.04 0.47
N THR A 689 -2.04 -46.50 1.38
CA THR A 689 -0.60 -46.30 1.17
C THR A 689 0.18 -47.54 1.61
N LYS A 690 0.62 -48.38 0.67
CA LYS A 690 1.40 -49.60 0.95
C LYS A 690 2.87 -49.31 1.25
N TYR A 691 3.44 -48.24 0.69
CA TYR A 691 4.86 -47.92 0.82
C TYR A 691 5.11 -46.51 1.38
N PRO A 692 4.60 -46.16 2.58
CA PRO A 692 4.81 -44.85 3.16
C PRO A 692 6.29 -44.63 3.51
N PRO A 693 6.81 -43.40 3.43
CA PRO A 693 8.11 -43.09 4.03
C PRO A 693 8.01 -43.20 5.57
N HIS A 694 9.12 -43.51 6.23
CA HIS A 694 9.20 -43.72 7.67
C HIS A 694 10.16 -42.73 8.32
N LEU A 695 9.74 -42.16 9.45
CA LEU A 695 10.53 -41.28 10.31
C LEU A 695 10.68 -41.90 11.70
N ALA A 696 11.91 -42.22 12.10
CA ALA A 696 12.22 -42.90 13.36
C ALA A 696 11.33 -44.14 13.62
N GLY A 697 11.06 -44.94 12.59
CA GLY A 697 10.19 -46.12 12.66
C GLY A 697 8.69 -45.85 12.46
N HIS A 698 8.24 -44.59 12.50
CA HIS A 698 6.84 -44.24 12.30
C HIS A 698 6.51 -44.02 10.80
N PRO A 699 5.46 -44.63 10.24
CA PRO A 699 5.03 -44.36 8.87
C PRO A 699 4.41 -42.96 8.75
N VAL A 700 4.82 -42.21 7.73
CA VAL A 700 4.37 -40.83 7.44
C VAL A 700 3.77 -40.79 6.04
N ALA A 701 2.53 -41.26 5.90
CA ALA A 701 1.82 -41.26 4.61
C ALA A 701 1.35 -39.86 4.19
N SER A 702 1.20 -38.93 5.14
CA SER A 702 0.71 -37.58 4.83
C SER A 702 1.12 -36.52 5.85
N LEU A 703 1.01 -35.26 5.45
CA LEU A 703 1.24 -34.06 6.25
C LEU A 703 0.12 -33.05 5.96
N PHE A 704 -0.71 -32.73 6.95
CA PHE A 704 -1.82 -31.79 6.86
C PHE A 704 -1.53 -30.50 7.62
N TYR A 705 -1.64 -29.37 6.94
CA TYR A 705 -1.63 -28.04 7.55
C TYR A 705 -2.93 -27.34 7.20
N ALA A 706 -3.96 -27.56 8.01
CA ALA A 706 -5.32 -27.16 7.68
C ALA A 706 -5.77 -27.79 6.35
N ASP A 707 -6.08 -26.97 5.35
CA ASP A 707 -6.53 -27.36 4.01
C ASP A 707 -5.39 -27.77 3.06
N ASP A 708 -4.15 -27.34 3.34
CA ASP A 708 -2.97 -27.77 2.60
C ASP A 708 -2.58 -29.19 3.03
N ALA A 709 -2.78 -30.18 2.16
CA ALA A 709 -2.41 -31.57 2.41
C ALA A 709 -1.26 -32.03 1.51
N VAL A 710 -0.34 -32.81 2.07
CA VAL A 710 0.73 -33.47 1.31
C VAL A 710 0.60 -34.97 1.50
N ILE A 711 0.42 -35.71 0.41
CA ILE A 711 0.37 -37.17 0.41
C ILE A 711 1.72 -37.69 -0.08
N LEU A 712 2.30 -38.65 0.64
CA LEU A 712 3.66 -39.13 0.43
C LEU A 712 3.68 -40.63 0.16
N SER A 713 4.44 -41.04 -0.87
CA SER A 713 4.76 -42.44 -1.10
C SER A 713 6.12 -42.60 -1.78
N ARG A 714 6.72 -43.79 -1.64
CA ARG A 714 7.99 -44.16 -2.27
C ARG A 714 7.85 -44.56 -3.74
N THR A 715 6.64 -44.87 -4.21
CA THR A 715 6.39 -45.22 -5.63
C THR A 715 5.26 -44.39 -6.22
N ALA A 716 5.29 -44.17 -7.55
CA ALA A 716 4.26 -43.39 -8.23
C ALA A 716 2.89 -44.09 -8.24
N ALA A 717 2.87 -45.42 -8.40
CA ALA A 717 1.63 -46.21 -8.40
C ALA A 717 0.94 -46.17 -7.02
N ASP A 718 1.72 -46.29 -5.94
CA ASP A 718 1.19 -46.22 -4.59
C ASP A 718 0.74 -44.79 -4.23
N LEU A 719 1.45 -43.75 -4.70
CA LEU A 719 0.97 -42.37 -4.60
C LEU A 719 -0.38 -42.17 -5.30
N ALA A 720 -0.56 -42.72 -6.51
CA ALA A 720 -1.83 -42.63 -7.23
C ALA A 720 -2.98 -43.26 -6.44
N ASN A 721 -2.76 -44.43 -5.84
CA ASN A 721 -3.74 -45.09 -4.98
C ASN A 721 -4.11 -44.24 -3.76
N ALA A 722 -3.11 -43.70 -3.06
CA ALA A 722 -3.34 -42.83 -1.91
C ALA A 722 -4.10 -41.54 -2.29
N VAL A 723 -3.74 -40.92 -3.41
CA VAL A 723 -4.43 -39.73 -3.92
C VAL A 723 -5.88 -40.06 -4.30
N ASN A 724 -6.13 -41.22 -4.93
CA ASN A 724 -7.49 -41.66 -5.27
C ASN A 724 -8.35 -41.90 -4.02
N ALA A 725 -7.78 -42.48 -2.96
CA ALA A 725 -8.45 -42.65 -1.67
C ALA A 725 -8.82 -41.29 -1.05
N PHE A 726 -7.92 -40.29 -1.14
CA PHE A 726 -8.21 -38.94 -0.69
C PHE A 726 -9.29 -38.24 -1.53
N ILE A 727 -9.29 -38.41 -2.86
CA ILE A 727 -10.33 -37.89 -3.74
C ILE A 727 -11.70 -38.50 -3.38
N ALA A 728 -11.75 -39.82 -3.13
CA ALA A 728 -12.96 -40.50 -2.70
C ALA A 728 -13.47 -39.96 -1.36
N TYR A 729 -12.57 -39.77 -0.37
CA TYR A 729 -12.90 -39.14 0.90
C TYR A 729 -13.45 -37.72 0.71
N CYS A 730 -12.78 -36.87 -0.05
CA CYS A 730 -13.25 -35.50 -0.30
C CYS A 730 -14.65 -35.49 -0.92
N LYS A 731 -14.93 -36.36 -1.90
CA LYS A 731 -16.27 -36.49 -2.49
C LYS A 731 -17.31 -36.93 -1.45
N ALA A 732 -16.98 -37.95 -0.64
CA ALA A 732 -17.86 -38.43 0.42
C ALA A 732 -18.16 -37.32 1.44
N GLU A 733 -17.21 -36.43 1.71
CA GLU A 733 -17.31 -35.29 2.62
C GLU A 733 -17.81 -33.99 1.97
N ALA A 734 -18.27 -34.02 0.70
CA ALA A 734 -18.69 -32.83 -0.03
C ALA A 734 -17.62 -31.70 -0.07
N LEU A 735 -16.34 -32.08 -0.10
CA LEU A 735 -15.18 -31.21 -0.28
C LEU A 735 -14.69 -31.26 -1.73
N ASN A 736 -14.33 -30.09 -2.27
CA ASN A 736 -13.84 -29.96 -3.63
C ASN A 736 -12.32 -29.76 -3.66
N ILE A 737 -11.64 -30.41 -4.61
CA ILE A 737 -10.18 -30.30 -4.81
C ILE A 737 -9.89 -29.26 -5.88
N ASN A 738 -8.92 -28.38 -5.63
CA ASN A 738 -8.42 -27.41 -6.60
C ASN A 738 -7.36 -28.05 -7.50
N TYR A 739 -7.79 -28.80 -8.53
CA TYR A 739 -6.87 -29.51 -9.44
C TYR A 739 -5.85 -28.60 -10.13
N LYS A 740 -6.16 -27.30 -10.32
CA LYS A 740 -5.24 -26.34 -10.92
C LYS A 740 -4.05 -26.04 -10.03
N LYS A 741 -4.25 -25.99 -8.71
CA LYS A 741 -3.20 -25.74 -7.72
C LYS A 741 -2.57 -27.00 -7.15
N SER A 742 -3.29 -28.13 -7.17
CA SER A 742 -2.76 -29.42 -6.75
C SER A 742 -1.69 -29.90 -7.74
N LYS A 743 -0.53 -30.31 -7.23
CA LYS A 743 0.65 -30.69 -8.05
C LYS A 743 1.40 -31.86 -7.43
N VAL A 744 2.17 -32.58 -8.25
CA VAL A 744 3.08 -33.63 -7.80
C VAL A 744 4.54 -33.18 -7.91
N LEU A 745 5.32 -33.39 -6.86
CA LEU A 745 6.77 -33.23 -6.88
C LEU A 745 7.43 -34.60 -6.65
N HIS A 746 8.29 -34.99 -7.59
CA HIS A 746 9.09 -36.21 -7.50
C HIS A 746 10.50 -35.84 -7.04
N PHE A 747 10.83 -36.17 -5.79
CA PHE A 747 12.17 -36.00 -5.26
C PHE A 747 13.09 -37.12 -5.75
N THR A 748 14.20 -36.75 -6.38
CA THR A 748 15.21 -37.67 -6.91
C THR A 748 16.53 -36.96 -7.17
N ARG A 749 17.65 -37.70 -7.13
CA ARG A 749 18.97 -37.22 -7.56
C ARG A 749 19.25 -37.42 -9.05
N SER A 750 18.35 -38.09 -9.78
CA SER A 750 18.48 -38.29 -11.22
C SER A 750 18.44 -36.95 -11.97
N ARG A 751 19.37 -36.74 -12.90
CA ARG A 751 19.35 -35.58 -13.82
C ARG A 751 18.29 -35.73 -14.93
N LYS A 752 17.86 -36.96 -15.22
CA LYS A 752 16.81 -37.28 -16.21
C LYS A 752 15.47 -37.43 -15.48
N LEU A 753 14.82 -36.31 -15.13
CA LEU A 753 13.51 -36.30 -14.48
C LEU A 753 12.40 -36.40 -15.55
N LYS A 754 11.59 -37.46 -15.49
CA LYS A 754 10.37 -37.58 -16.30
C LYS A 754 9.24 -36.77 -15.67
N LEU A 755 8.67 -35.82 -16.42
CA LEU A 755 7.57 -34.95 -15.98
C LEU A 755 6.18 -35.45 -16.39
N GLU A 756 6.05 -36.75 -16.65
CA GLU A 756 4.76 -37.37 -16.93
C GLU A 756 3.78 -37.12 -15.75
N PRO A 757 2.58 -36.57 -16.02
CA PRO A 757 1.55 -36.35 -15.02
C PRO A 757 1.16 -37.63 -14.29
N LEU A 758 0.75 -37.49 -13.03
CA LEU A 758 0.21 -38.62 -12.27
C LEU A 758 -1.24 -38.86 -12.72
N LYS A 759 -1.51 -40.05 -13.27
CA LYS A 759 -2.88 -40.48 -13.61
C LYS A 759 -3.66 -40.75 -12.32
N ILE A 760 -4.82 -40.12 -12.19
CA ILE A 760 -5.73 -40.27 -11.05
C ILE A 760 -7.16 -40.55 -11.56
N THR A 761 -8.06 -40.88 -10.66
CA THR A 761 -9.47 -41.12 -11.00
C THR A 761 -10.10 -39.82 -11.49
N GLY A 762 -10.57 -39.81 -12.73
CA GLY A 762 -11.21 -38.64 -13.34
C GLY A 762 -10.26 -37.56 -13.87
N GLY A 763 -8.95 -37.81 -13.98
CA GLY A 763 -8.02 -36.86 -14.61
C GLY A 763 -6.54 -37.10 -14.35
N TYR A 764 -5.77 -36.01 -14.35
CA TYR A 764 -4.31 -36.03 -14.17
C TYR A 764 -3.86 -34.91 -13.22
N LEU A 765 -2.85 -35.18 -12.40
CA LEU A 765 -2.13 -34.16 -11.64
C LEU A 765 -0.80 -33.85 -12.30
N GLU A 766 -0.56 -32.57 -12.58
CA GLU A 766 0.70 -32.10 -13.17
C GLU A 766 1.88 -32.37 -12.24
N LYS A 767 2.95 -32.96 -12.80
CA LYS A 767 4.22 -33.14 -12.12
C LYS A 767 5.16 -31.96 -12.40
N VAL A 768 5.72 -31.36 -11.36
CA VAL A 768 6.54 -30.14 -11.45
C VAL A 768 7.96 -30.36 -10.93
N LYS A 769 8.91 -29.52 -11.36
CA LYS A 769 10.31 -29.52 -10.86
C LYS A 769 10.48 -28.79 -9.53
N ALA A 770 9.57 -27.87 -9.22
CA ALA A 770 9.59 -27.09 -8.00
C ALA A 770 8.15 -26.74 -7.57
N PHE A 771 7.91 -26.71 -6.26
CA PHE A 771 6.61 -26.38 -5.69
C PHE A 771 6.77 -25.52 -4.44
N LYS A 772 5.89 -24.53 -4.25
CA LYS A 772 5.89 -23.66 -3.08
C LYS A 772 4.97 -24.24 -2.01
N TYR A 773 5.55 -24.89 -1.01
CA TYR A 773 4.83 -25.49 0.11
C TYR A 773 5.04 -24.66 1.38
N LEU A 774 3.94 -24.22 2.01
CA LEU A 774 3.94 -23.39 3.23
C LEU A 774 4.94 -22.22 3.18
N GLY A 775 5.09 -21.62 2.00
CA GLY A 775 5.97 -20.48 1.75
C GLY A 775 7.43 -20.80 1.38
N LEU A 776 7.87 -22.05 1.46
CA LEU A 776 9.19 -22.51 0.99
C LEU A 776 9.10 -23.13 -0.40
N ILE A 777 10.09 -22.86 -1.27
CA ILE A 777 10.16 -23.48 -2.60
C ILE A 777 11.01 -24.76 -2.52
N PHE A 778 10.35 -25.91 -2.58
CA PHE A 778 11.00 -27.21 -2.69
C PHE A 778 11.28 -27.53 -4.15
N THR A 779 12.47 -28.04 -4.43
CA THR A 779 12.89 -28.50 -5.76
C THR A 779 13.09 -30.01 -5.75
N TYR A 780 12.94 -30.65 -6.91
CA TYR A 780 13.06 -32.10 -7.06
C TYR A 780 14.39 -32.68 -6.55
N ASN A 781 15.46 -31.88 -6.58
CA ASN A 781 16.80 -32.26 -6.14
C ASN A 781 17.19 -31.69 -4.77
N LEU A 782 16.24 -31.12 -4.02
CA LEU A 782 16.45 -30.51 -2.70
C LEU A 782 17.41 -29.31 -2.67
N SER A 783 17.66 -28.67 -3.82
CA SER A 783 18.39 -27.41 -3.86
C SER A 783 17.55 -26.24 -3.35
N TRP A 784 18.14 -25.43 -2.48
CA TRP A 784 17.55 -24.20 -1.96
C TRP A 784 17.82 -22.96 -2.82
N THR A 785 18.58 -23.09 -3.93
CA THR A 785 18.96 -21.95 -4.78
C THR A 785 17.75 -21.16 -5.28
N THR A 786 16.71 -21.84 -5.79
CA THR A 786 15.49 -21.20 -6.28
C THR A 786 14.75 -20.43 -5.19
N HIS A 787 14.66 -21.01 -3.98
CA HIS A 787 14.05 -20.35 -2.82
C HIS A 787 14.82 -19.09 -2.42
N LEU A 788 16.15 -19.20 -2.28
CA LEU A 788 17.01 -18.09 -1.88
C LEU A 788 16.99 -16.95 -2.90
N GLN A 789 16.98 -17.26 -4.20
CA GLN A 789 16.85 -16.26 -5.26
C GLN A 789 15.50 -15.53 -5.19
N SER A 790 14.40 -16.27 -5.03
CA SER A 790 13.06 -15.69 -4.88
C SER A 790 12.94 -14.80 -3.64
N ALA A 791 13.44 -15.27 -2.49
CA ALA A 791 13.45 -14.52 -1.24
C ALA A 791 14.31 -13.25 -1.34
N SER A 792 15.51 -13.36 -1.94
CA SER A 792 16.42 -12.23 -2.17
C SER A 792 15.81 -11.17 -3.11
N LEU A 793 15.13 -11.60 -4.18
CA LEU A 793 14.44 -10.69 -5.09
C LEU A 793 13.28 -9.97 -4.41
N ALA A 794 12.44 -10.69 -3.66
CA ALA A 794 11.33 -10.11 -2.90
C ALA A 794 11.81 -9.13 -1.82
N ALA A 795 12.89 -9.48 -1.12
CA ALA A 795 13.56 -8.64 -0.15
C ALA A 795 14.13 -7.37 -0.80
N THR A 796 14.84 -7.50 -1.93
CA THR A 796 15.46 -6.39 -2.66
C THR A 796 14.40 -5.45 -3.23
N THR A 797 13.31 -5.98 -3.78
CA THR A 797 12.17 -5.18 -4.27
C THR A 797 11.57 -4.34 -3.15
N THR A 798 11.38 -4.95 -1.98
CA THR A 798 10.87 -4.26 -0.79
C THR A 798 11.87 -3.21 -0.30
N SER A 799 13.16 -3.57 -0.24
CA SER A 799 14.26 -2.68 0.14
C SER A 799 14.32 -1.43 -0.74
N ASN A 800 14.25 -1.60 -2.05
CA ASN A 800 14.25 -0.51 -3.03
C ASN A 800 13.02 0.39 -2.86
N ALA A 801 11.85 -0.18 -2.54
CA ALA A 801 10.66 0.62 -2.24
C ALA A 801 10.85 1.48 -0.97
N ILE A 802 11.50 0.94 0.07
CA ILE A 802 11.84 1.68 1.29
C ILE A 802 12.83 2.81 0.98
N VAL A 803 13.88 2.53 0.20
CA VAL A 803 14.87 3.53 -0.22
C VAL A 803 14.21 4.66 -1.02
N ARG A 804 13.35 4.33 -2.00
CA ARG A 804 12.60 5.34 -2.76
C ARG A 804 11.72 6.20 -1.86
N PHE A 805 10.96 5.57 -0.97
CA PHE A 805 10.15 6.28 0.02
C PHE A 805 10.99 7.20 0.90
N TYR A 806 12.15 6.72 1.36
CA TYR A 806 13.07 7.47 2.21
C TYR A 806 13.59 8.73 1.52
N HIS A 807 14.11 8.61 0.29
CA HIS A 807 14.61 9.77 -0.46
C HIS A 807 13.48 10.72 -0.88
N GLN A 808 12.30 10.21 -1.26
CA GLN A 808 11.12 11.06 -1.57
C GLN A 808 10.69 11.92 -0.38
N LYS A 809 10.84 11.43 0.85
CA LYS A 809 10.48 12.16 2.07
C LYS A 809 11.63 13.04 2.60
N GLY A 810 12.71 13.21 1.83
CA GLY A 810 13.84 14.08 2.14
C GLY A 810 14.92 13.44 3.00
N GLY A 811 14.90 12.11 3.16
CA GLY A 811 16.00 11.35 3.77
C GLY A 811 16.43 11.79 5.16
N LYS A 812 15.52 12.29 6.00
CA LYS A 812 15.90 13.06 7.22
C LYS A 812 16.25 12.21 8.44
N HIS A 813 15.85 10.94 8.51
CA HIS A 813 16.04 10.10 9.71
C HIS A 813 16.42 8.65 9.39
N LEU A 814 17.73 8.39 9.34
CA LEU A 814 18.32 7.10 8.94
C LEU A 814 17.93 5.91 9.84
N PRO A 815 17.89 6.04 11.18
CA PRO A 815 17.53 4.93 12.08
C PRO A 815 16.16 4.32 11.75
N ALA A 816 15.17 5.14 11.39
CA ALA A 816 13.88 4.65 10.97
C ALA A 816 13.91 3.82 9.68
N ALA A 817 14.71 4.21 8.68
CA ALA A 817 14.86 3.42 7.46
C ALA A 817 15.44 2.04 7.78
N ILE A 818 16.46 1.99 8.64
CA ILE A 818 17.06 0.74 9.12
C ILE A 818 16.02 -0.10 9.89
N GLN A 819 15.18 0.52 10.73
CA GLN A 819 14.09 -0.18 11.42
C GLN A 819 13.04 -0.73 10.43
N MET A 820 12.67 0.04 9.38
CA MET A 820 11.77 -0.44 8.32
C MET A 820 12.36 -1.67 7.61
N PHE A 821 13.66 -1.63 7.28
CA PHE A 821 14.37 -2.75 6.67
C PHE A 821 14.32 -3.99 7.57
N ASN A 822 14.65 -3.82 8.84
CA ASN A 822 14.62 -4.90 9.84
C ASN A 822 13.21 -5.47 10.04
N ALA A 823 12.16 -4.66 9.92
CA ALA A 823 10.78 -5.07 10.12
C ALA A 823 10.10 -5.65 8.85
N LYS A 824 10.56 -5.31 7.65
CA LYS A 824 9.89 -5.68 6.38
C LYS A 824 10.75 -6.49 5.41
N VAL A 825 12.03 -6.21 5.34
CA VAL A 825 12.94 -6.87 4.40
C VAL A 825 13.51 -8.14 5.03
N VAL A 826 14.01 -8.05 6.26
CA VAL A 826 14.63 -9.19 6.95
C VAL A 826 13.66 -10.37 7.14
N PRO A 827 12.39 -10.19 7.57
CA PRO A 827 11.46 -11.31 7.69
C PRO A 827 11.13 -11.98 6.36
N LYS A 828 11.06 -11.22 5.26
CA LYS A 828 10.85 -11.77 3.92
C LYS A 828 12.05 -12.58 3.44
N LEU A 829 13.25 -12.05 3.67
CA LEU A 829 14.50 -12.70 3.28
C LEU A 829 14.75 -13.99 4.07
N LEU A 830 14.47 -13.97 5.38
CA LEU A 830 14.73 -15.07 6.30
C LEU A 830 13.51 -15.97 6.52
N TYR A 831 12.49 -15.92 5.65
CA TYR A 831 11.33 -16.80 5.80
C TYR A 831 11.73 -18.27 5.62
N GLY A 832 11.48 -19.05 6.67
CA GLY A 832 11.80 -20.48 6.77
C GLY A 832 13.28 -20.82 6.81
N CYS A 833 14.13 -19.87 7.23
CA CYS A 833 15.56 -20.10 7.39
C CYS A 833 15.87 -21.25 8.37
N GLU A 834 14.96 -21.56 9.28
CA GLU A 834 15.01 -22.70 10.18
C GLU A 834 15.29 -24.03 9.43
N VAL A 835 14.81 -24.15 8.19
CA VAL A 835 14.98 -25.33 7.33
C VAL A 835 16.17 -25.18 6.38
N TRP A 836 16.34 -24.04 5.72
CA TRP A 836 17.34 -23.88 4.64
C TRP A 836 18.68 -23.27 5.08
N THR A 837 18.85 -22.81 6.33
CA THR A 837 20.09 -22.17 6.82
C THR A 837 21.33 -23.05 6.62
N THR A 838 21.16 -24.37 6.61
CA THR A 838 22.26 -25.31 6.40
C THR A 838 22.78 -25.36 4.97
N ALA A 839 22.07 -24.73 4.02
CA ALA A 839 22.42 -24.69 2.60
C ALA A 839 22.77 -23.27 2.12
N ILE A 840 23.08 -22.35 3.04
CA ILE A 840 23.50 -20.99 2.70
C ILE A 840 24.76 -21.07 1.83
N SER A 841 24.62 -20.64 0.58
CA SER A 841 25.69 -20.46 -0.40
C SER A 841 25.59 -19.06 -0.98
N GLY A 842 26.72 -18.35 -1.06
CA GLY A 842 26.76 -16.96 -1.53
C GLY A 842 26.45 -15.90 -0.47
N ASN A 843 26.35 -14.64 -0.90
CA ASN A 843 26.28 -13.46 -0.03
C ASN A 843 24.82 -13.04 0.27
N LEU A 844 24.23 -13.61 1.32
CA LEU A 844 22.91 -13.23 1.83
C LEU A 844 22.84 -11.80 2.37
N ASP A 845 23.98 -11.18 2.68
CA ASP A 845 24.04 -9.82 3.20
C ASP A 845 23.90 -8.76 2.10
N ARG A 846 23.94 -9.15 0.81
CA ARG A 846 23.89 -8.21 -0.32
C ARG A 846 22.71 -7.22 -0.25
N PRO A 847 21.46 -7.63 0.07
CA PRO A 847 20.36 -6.67 0.21
C PRO A 847 20.59 -5.64 1.31
N LEU A 848 21.21 -6.03 2.43
CA LEU A 848 21.56 -5.13 3.53
C LEU A 848 22.70 -4.18 3.12
N HIS A 849 23.76 -4.69 2.49
CA HIS A 849 24.88 -3.87 2.03
C HIS A 849 24.44 -2.81 1.02
N MET A 850 23.62 -3.21 0.04
CA MET A 850 23.06 -2.29 -0.96
C MET A 850 22.16 -1.25 -0.32
N PHE A 851 21.33 -1.66 0.65
CA PHE A 851 20.45 -0.76 1.39
C PHE A 851 21.23 0.30 2.17
N LEU A 852 22.18 -0.12 3.02
CA LEU A 852 23.00 0.81 3.81
C LEU A 852 23.80 1.75 2.91
N ARG A 853 24.39 1.23 1.83
CA ARG A 853 25.15 2.04 0.86
C ARG A 853 24.27 3.09 0.17
N SER A 854 23.06 2.71 -0.22
CA SER A 854 22.14 3.66 -0.86
C SER A 854 21.74 4.80 0.09
N LEU A 855 21.54 4.48 1.37
CA LEU A 855 21.13 5.47 2.36
C LEU A 855 22.28 6.39 2.81
N SER A 856 23.50 5.87 2.88
CA SER A 856 24.68 6.64 3.31
C SER A 856 25.40 7.36 2.17
N GLY A 857 25.17 6.94 0.91
CA GLY A 857 25.78 7.56 -0.27
C GLY A 857 27.28 7.31 -0.41
N VAL A 858 27.81 6.25 0.22
CA VAL A 858 29.24 5.92 0.21
C VAL A 858 29.65 5.14 -1.05
N PRO A 859 30.90 5.30 -1.54
CA PRO A 859 31.39 4.66 -2.76
C PRO A 859 31.52 3.13 -2.63
N ARG A 860 31.54 2.42 -3.77
CA ARG A 860 31.61 0.95 -3.84
C ARG A 860 32.87 0.34 -3.22
N CYS A 861 33.94 1.12 -3.07
CA CYS A 861 35.19 0.67 -2.45
C CYS A 861 35.05 0.35 -0.95
N VAL A 862 34.06 0.93 -0.26
CA VAL A 862 33.76 0.56 1.13
C VAL A 862 33.19 -0.85 1.16
N SER A 863 33.82 -1.75 1.92
CA SER A 863 33.36 -3.14 2.02
C SER A 863 32.02 -3.26 2.74
N GLY A 864 31.25 -4.31 2.44
CA GLY A 864 30.00 -4.59 3.15
C GLY A 864 30.21 -4.88 4.64
N ALA A 865 31.41 -5.34 5.02
CA ALA A 865 31.78 -5.54 6.43
C ALA A 865 31.98 -4.19 7.15
N ALA A 866 32.69 -3.24 6.53
CA ALA A 866 32.88 -1.90 7.08
C ALA A 866 31.54 -1.15 7.27
N LEU A 867 30.63 -1.25 6.29
CA LEU A 867 29.27 -0.72 6.40
C LEU A 867 28.50 -1.29 7.59
N ARG A 868 28.61 -2.61 7.82
CA ARG A 868 27.89 -3.28 8.91
C ARG A 868 28.44 -2.86 10.28
N LEU A 869 29.76 -2.68 10.42
CA LEU A 869 30.34 -2.15 11.66
C LEU A 869 29.89 -0.71 11.91
N GLU A 870 30.00 0.15 10.90
CA GLU A 870 29.65 1.57 11.04
C GLU A 870 28.18 1.78 11.45
N PHE A 871 27.25 0.96 10.96
CA PHE A 871 25.82 1.06 11.32
C PHE A 871 25.38 0.05 12.39
N ALA A 872 26.32 -0.63 13.06
CA ALA A 872 26.07 -1.69 14.05
C ALA A 872 25.02 -2.73 13.59
N GLN A 873 25.06 -3.14 12.32
CA GLN A 873 24.11 -4.11 11.76
C GLN A 873 24.71 -5.53 11.75
N PRO A 874 24.12 -6.50 12.49
CA PRO A 874 24.58 -7.88 12.44
C PRO A 874 24.32 -8.50 11.07
N SER A 875 25.14 -9.48 10.67
CA SER A 875 24.92 -10.17 9.39
C SER A 875 23.56 -10.86 9.35
N ILE A 876 22.96 -10.89 8.15
CA ILE A 876 21.78 -11.67 7.82
C ILE A 876 22.06 -13.16 8.09
N VAL A 877 23.27 -13.62 7.82
CA VAL A 877 23.71 -14.99 8.12
C VAL A 877 23.65 -15.29 9.62
N LYS A 878 24.14 -14.39 10.48
CA LYS A 878 24.02 -14.54 11.95
C LYS A 878 22.56 -14.56 12.39
N ARG A 879 21.70 -13.73 11.81
CA ARG A 879 20.26 -13.71 12.12
C ARG A 879 19.59 -15.04 11.72
N ALA A 880 19.93 -15.58 10.55
CA ALA A 880 19.43 -16.88 10.09
C ALA A 880 19.85 -18.00 11.05
N TRP A 881 21.14 -18.08 11.40
CA TRP A 881 21.64 -19.06 12.37
C TRP A 881 21.01 -18.91 13.75
N SER A 882 20.79 -17.70 14.23
CA SER A 882 20.14 -17.46 15.53
C SER A 882 18.72 -18.01 15.56
N ARG A 883 17.97 -17.89 14.45
CA ARG A 883 16.62 -18.49 14.31
C ARG A 883 16.68 -20.02 14.21
N ALA A 884 17.58 -20.55 13.39
CA ALA A 884 17.76 -21.99 13.24
C ALA A 884 18.13 -22.68 14.57
N ILE A 885 19.02 -22.06 15.36
CA ILE A 885 19.41 -22.54 16.71
C ILE A 885 18.22 -22.50 17.68
N SER A 886 17.42 -21.42 17.65
CA SER A 886 16.20 -21.35 18.45
C SER A 886 15.20 -22.42 18.05
N TYR A 887 15.01 -22.65 16.75
CA TYR A 887 14.11 -23.66 16.26
C TYR A 887 14.58 -25.08 16.57
N SER A 888 15.88 -25.38 16.45
CA SER A 888 16.41 -26.70 16.81
C SER A 888 16.20 -27.02 18.30
N SER A 889 16.28 -26.01 19.18
CA SER A 889 15.93 -26.19 20.60
C SER A 889 14.44 -26.44 20.81
N HIS A 890 13.60 -25.90 19.93
CA HIS A 890 12.19 -26.21 19.91
C HIS A 890 11.93 -27.68 19.53
N LEU A 891 12.83 -28.39 18.86
CA LEU A 891 12.64 -29.82 18.57
C LEU A 891 12.96 -30.74 19.77
N LEU A 892 13.55 -30.20 20.85
CA LEU A 892 13.95 -30.99 22.01
C LEU A 892 12.72 -31.42 22.84
N PRO A 893 12.74 -32.66 23.39
CA PRO A 893 11.63 -33.18 24.17
C PRO A 893 11.49 -32.40 25.48
N SER A 894 10.36 -31.71 25.65
CA SER A 894 9.92 -31.14 26.94
C SER A 894 8.71 -31.90 27.49
N ASP A 895 7.82 -32.37 26.60
CA ASP A 895 6.87 -33.48 26.78
C ASP A 895 6.37 -33.87 25.37
N ALA A 896 6.48 -35.14 24.98
CA ALA A 896 6.08 -35.59 23.65
C ALA A 896 4.55 -35.56 23.45
N ARG A 897 3.76 -35.59 24.55
CA ARG A 897 2.29 -35.55 24.51
C ARG A 897 1.75 -34.15 24.19
N ILE A 898 2.52 -33.10 24.47
CA ILE A 898 2.11 -31.70 24.29
C ILE A 898 2.42 -31.20 22.87
N ARG A 899 3.36 -31.84 22.15
CA ARG A 899 3.82 -31.39 20.85
C ARG A 899 3.13 -32.15 19.73
N GLY A 900 2.21 -31.49 19.02
CA GLY A 900 1.60 -32.03 17.82
C GLY A 900 2.58 -32.03 16.65
N GLY A 901 2.86 -33.20 16.07
CA GLY A 901 3.65 -33.32 14.84
C GLY A 901 4.75 -34.38 14.86
N PHE A 902 5.38 -34.58 13.71
CA PHE A 902 6.50 -35.51 13.51
C PHE A 902 7.89 -34.88 13.69
N SER A 903 8.02 -33.56 13.79
CA SER A 903 9.32 -32.87 13.68
C SER A 903 10.30 -33.20 14.81
N ASN A 904 9.80 -33.55 16.00
CA ASN A 904 10.61 -34.02 17.12
C ASN A 904 11.30 -35.37 16.85
N LEU A 905 10.70 -36.25 16.03
CA LEU A 905 11.26 -37.56 15.68
C LEU A 905 12.50 -37.44 14.80
N ILE A 906 12.73 -36.30 14.16
CA ILE A 906 13.90 -36.04 13.30
C ILE A 906 15.22 -36.19 14.07
N LEU A 907 15.24 -35.76 15.33
CA LEU A 907 16.43 -35.90 16.18
C LEU A 907 16.71 -37.37 16.52
N ARG A 908 15.68 -38.22 16.56
CA ARG A 908 15.75 -39.65 16.87
C ARG A 908 15.96 -40.55 15.65
N ASP A 909 15.71 -40.06 14.43
CA ASP A 909 15.91 -40.85 13.21
C ASP A 909 17.39 -41.21 13.00
N ILE A 910 17.63 -42.45 12.60
CA ILE A 910 18.96 -43.00 12.27
C ILE A 910 19.57 -42.26 11.08
N HIS A 911 18.75 -41.79 10.14
CA HIS A 911 19.23 -41.04 8.99
C HIS A 911 19.76 -39.66 9.40
N ASN A 912 21.05 -39.43 9.14
CA ASN A 912 21.66 -38.14 9.37
C ASN A 912 21.53 -37.23 8.14
N SER A 913 20.38 -36.56 8.02
CA SER A 913 20.16 -35.59 6.94
C SER A 913 21.22 -34.48 6.90
N PRO A 914 21.46 -33.81 5.75
CA PRO A 914 22.35 -32.65 5.68
C PRO A 914 22.01 -31.59 6.71
N TRP A 915 20.72 -31.36 6.96
CA TRP A 915 20.28 -30.41 7.98
C TRP A 915 20.76 -30.80 9.38
N LYS A 916 20.48 -32.05 9.81
CA LYS A 916 20.87 -32.57 11.13
C LYS A 916 22.39 -32.53 11.31
N THR A 917 23.13 -32.92 10.28
CA THR A 917 24.60 -32.89 10.26
C THR A 917 25.14 -31.47 10.45
N THR A 918 24.68 -30.50 9.65
CA THR A 918 25.20 -29.13 9.70
C THR A 918 24.79 -28.41 11.00
N ILE A 919 23.59 -28.65 11.52
CA ILE A 919 23.18 -28.10 12.83
C ILE A 919 24.10 -28.63 13.93
N ASN A 920 24.34 -29.94 14.00
CA ASN A 920 25.26 -30.54 14.98
C ASN A 920 26.68 -29.97 14.88
N LEU A 921 27.21 -29.81 13.66
CA LEU A 921 28.51 -29.19 13.44
C LEU A 921 28.54 -27.73 13.90
N LYS A 922 27.45 -26.98 13.68
CA LYS A 922 27.36 -25.58 14.14
C LYS A 922 27.36 -25.48 15.66
N PHE A 923 26.61 -26.33 16.36
CA PHE A 923 26.61 -26.35 17.82
C PHE A 923 27.98 -26.76 18.38
N ARG A 924 28.63 -27.80 17.83
CA ARG A 924 30.00 -28.18 18.20
C ARG A 924 30.97 -27.01 18.06
N SER A 925 30.90 -26.28 16.94
CA SER A 925 31.72 -25.10 16.70
C SER A 925 31.45 -23.97 17.70
N LEU A 926 30.19 -23.75 18.10
CA LEU A 926 29.83 -22.70 19.06
C LEU A 926 30.20 -23.07 20.50
N LEU A 927 30.24 -24.37 20.83
CA LEU A 927 30.59 -24.89 22.15
C LEU A 927 32.09 -25.23 22.27
N ASN A 928 32.91 -24.94 21.24
CA ASN A 928 34.33 -25.30 21.18
C ASN A 928 34.62 -26.79 21.43
N LEU A 929 33.70 -27.68 21.02
CA LEU A 929 33.88 -29.11 21.18
C LEU A 929 34.81 -29.68 20.11
N ASN A 930 35.68 -30.61 20.52
CA ASN A 930 36.56 -31.39 19.64
C ASN A 930 35.75 -32.16 18.58
N ARG A 931 36.30 -32.32 17.36
CA ARG A 931 35.71 -33.15 16.29
C ARG A 931 35.40 -34.59 16.71
N LYS A 932 36.18 -35.17 17.62
CA LYS A 932 35.99 -36.52 18.19
C LYS A 932 34.88 -36.57 19.25
N THR A 933 34.41 -35.44 19.79
CA THR A 933 33.34 -35.43 20.79
C THR A 933 32.00 -35.76 20.13
N VAL A 934 31.39 -36.87 20.55
CA VAL A 934 30.00 -37.21 20.18
C VAL A 934 29.09 -36.14 20.79
N PHE A 935 28.34 -35.44 19.93
CA PHE A 935 27.44 -34.39 20.35
C PHE A 935 26.05 -34.70 19.80
N ASN A 936 25.09 -34.83 20.69
CA ASN A 936 23.68 -34.94 20.35
C ASN A 936 22.96 -33.67 20.82
N LEU A 937 22.13 -33.10 19.95
CA LEU A 937 21.31 -31.92 20.26
C LEU A 937 20.44 -32.13 21.50
N GLU A 938 20.01 -33.37 21.76
CA GLU A 938 19.22 -33.78 22.93
C GLU A 938 19.89 -33.45 24.27
N CYS A 939 21.22 -33.29 24.29
CA CYS A 939 21.98 -32.97 25.50
C CYS A 939 21.99 -31.47 25.84
N ILE A 940 21.41 -30.60 25.01
CA ILE A 940 21.44 -29.15 25.22
C ILE A 940 20.27 -28.73 26.11
N SER A 941 20.58 -28.21 27.31
CA SER A 941 19.56 -27.53 28.12
C SER A 941 19.09 -26.23 27.45
N PRO A 942 17.76 -25.94 27.44
CA PRO A 942 17.23 -24.65 27.00
C PRO A 942 17.90 -23.44 27.67
N ALA A 943 18.39 -23.59 28.91
CA ALA A 943 19.11 -22.55 29.63
C ALA A 943 20.45 -22.15 28.98
N ALA A 944 21.05 -23.02 28.16
CA ALA A 944 22.31 -22.73 27.46
C ALA A 944 22.11 -21.86 26.19
N LEU A 945 20.88 -21.70 25.70
CA LEU A 945 20.61 -20.98 24.44
C LEU A 945 21.06 -19.51 24.43
N PRO A 946 20.86 -18.72 25.51
CA PRO A 946 21.36 -17.34 25.55
C PRO A 946 22.88 -17.26 25.40
N LEU A 947 23.63 -18.17 26.04
CA LEU A 947 25.09 -18.23 25.95
C LEU A 947 25.56 -18.58 24.54
N ILE A 948 24.91 -19.57 23.91
CA ILE A 948 25.22 -19.98 22.52
C ILE A 948 24.96 -18.82 21.55
N LYS A 949 23.85 -18.10 21.72
CA LYS A 949 23.54 -16.91 20.90
C LYS A 949 24.54 -15.77 21.13
N LYS A 950 25.01 -15.57 22.37
CA LYS A 950 26.06 -14.59 22.69
C LYS A 950 27.37 -14.95 21.99
N LYS A 951 27.78 -16.22 22.02
CA LYS A 951 28.98 -16.69 21.30
C LYS A 951 28.85 -16.52 19.78
N LEU A 952 27.69 -16.82 19.21
CA LEU A 952 27.41 -16.57 17.78
C LEU A 952 27.55 -15.08 17.42
N GLN A 953 27.09 -14.18 18.29
CA GLN A 953 27.25 -12.74 18.09
C GLN A 953 28.71 -12.29 18.15
N GLN A 954 29.49 -12.81 19.11
CA GLN A 954 30.92 -12.52 19.21
C GLN A 954 31.69 -12.97 17.96
N LEU A 955 31.39 -14.17 17.45
CA LEU A 955 32.01 -14.68 16.22
C LEU A 955 31.61 -13.86 14.99
N ASP A 956 30.35 -13.46 14.87
CA ASP A 956 29.89 -12.58 13.78
C ASP A 956 30.61 -11.23 13.81
N PHE A 957 30.77 -10.64 15.00
CA PHE A 957 31.50 -9.40 15.19
C PHE A 957 32.98 -9.56 14.81
N SER A 958 33.66 -10.59 15.32
CA SER A 958 35.07 -10.87 15.02
C SER A 958 35.32 -11.09 13.52
N ASN A 959 34.47 -11.90 12.87
CA ASN A 959 34.52 -12.10 11.42
C ASN A 959 34.26 -10.82 10.64
N THR A 960 33.33 -9.99 11.11
CA THR A 960 33.04 -8.71 10.43
C THR A 960 34.22 -7.75 10.59
N ALA A 961 34.82 -7.67 11.77
CA ALA A 961 36.00 -6.86 12.04
C ALA A 961 37.19 -7.27 11.18
N SER A 962 37.46 -8.57 11.01
CA SER A 962 38.56 -9.04 10.16
C SER A 962 38.38 -8.65 8.69
N HIS A 963 37.16 -8.77 8.16
CA HIS A 963 36.82 -8.40 6.77
C HIS A 963 36.68 -6.88 6.57
N ALA A 964 36.67 -6.09 7.64
CA ALA A 964 36.61 -4.64 7.61
C ALA A 964 37.98 -3.96 7.74
N ARG A 965 39.10 -4.69 7.73
CA ARG A 965 40.46 -4.11 7.82
C ARG A 965 40.98 -3.47 6.52
N GLY A 966 40.15 -3.40 5.48
CA GLY A 966 40.49 -2.72 4.23
C GLY A 966 40.67 -1.20 4.42
N PRO A 967 41.29 -0.51 3.45
CA PRO A 967 41.70 0.88 3.61
C PRO A 967 40.53 1.89 3.61
N CYS A 968 39.33 1.47 3.20
CA CYS A 968 38.09 2.25 3.30
C CYS A 968 37.22 1.71 4.44
N SER A 969 37.69 1.94 5.68
CA SER A 969 37.05 1.50 6.92
C SER A 969 37.44 2.42 8.07
N GLY A 970 36.55 2.57 9.06
CA GLY A 970 36.87 3.30 10.29
C GLY A 970 37.99 2.65 11.10
N LEU A 971 38.14 1.32 11.01
CA LEU A 971 39.26 0.62 11.66
C LEU A 971 40.62 1.05 11.12
N ALA A 972 40.72 1.46 9.85
CA ALA A 972 41.96 1.98 9.27
C ALA A 972 42.35 3.36 9.83
N LEU A 973 41.39 4.05 10.46
CA LEU A 973 41.58 5.34 11.13
C LEU A 973 41.62 5.19 12.66
N ALA A 974 41.76 3.97 13.18
CA ALA A 974 41.67 3.66 14.60
C ALA A 974 40.35 4.14 15.27
N ILE A 975 39.26 4.26 14.49
CA ILE A 975 37.94 4.60 15.01
C ILE A 975 37.28 3.30 15.50
N PRO A 976 36.91 3.20 16.78
CA PRO A 976 36.25 2.00 17.30
C PRO A 976 34.85 1.85 16.67
N PRO A 977 34.39 0.61 16.40
CA PRO A 977 33.04 0.38 15.92
C PRO A 977 32.02 0.77 17.02
N PRO A 978 30.89 1.39 16.66
CA PRO A 978 29.89 1.81 17.63
C PRO A 978 29.15 0.62 18.24
N GLU A 979 28.69 0.76 19.50
CA GLU A 979 27.88 -0.27 20.18
C GLU A 979 26.43 -0.34 19.66
N GLY A 980 25.98 0.69 18.95
CA GLY A 980 24.65 0.82 18.35
C GLY A 980 24.67 1.66 17.07
N ILE A 981 23.50 2.09 16.59
CA ILE A 981 23.46 3.02 15.45
C ILE A 981 24.15 4.33 15.89
N PRO A 982 25.11 4.88 15.10
CA PRO A 982 25.85 6.08 15.47
C PRO A 982 24.96 7.28 15.82
N LEU A 983 25.42 8.13 16.74
CA LEU A 983 24.72 9.32 17.20
C LEU A 983 24.46 10.30 16.05
N TYR A 984 25.42 10.49 15.13
CA TYR A 984 25.26 11.36 13.96
C TYR A 984 24.08 10.98 13.06
N CYS A 985 23.64 9.71 13.09
CA CYS A 985 22.46 9.25 12.35
C CYS A 985 21.15 9.83 12.91
N PHE A 986 21.14 10.21 14.19
CA PHE A 986 20.02 10.86 14.88
C PHE A 986 20.15 12.38 14.88
N THR A 987 21.36 12.89 15.13
CA THR A 987 21.59 14.30 15.46
C THR A 987 21.74 15.19 14.22
N ILE A 988 22.38 14.73 13.14
CA ILE A 988 22.58 15.53 11.92
C ILE A 988 21.37 15.33 10.99
N PRO A 989 20.52 16.34 10.74
CA PRO A 989 19.33 16.18 9.89
C PRO A 989 19.62 16.27 8.39
N SER A 990 20.69 16.97 8.00
CA SER A 990 21.08 17.15 6.60
C SER A 990 21.72 15.88 6.02
N GLU A 991 21.15 15.36 4.93
CA GLU A 991 21.67 14.20 4.22
C GLU A 991 23.07 14.44 3.67
N ALA A 992 23.33 15.63 3.13
CA ALA A 992 24.64 15.98 2.59
C ALA A 992 25.72 16.05 3.69
N LYS A 993 25.39 16.64 4.86
CA LYS A 993 26.31 16.68 6.01
C LYS A 993 26.60 15.27 6.54
N ARG A 994 25.57 14.44 6.74
CA ARG A 994 25.74 13.04 7.16
C ARG A 994 26.60 12.26 6.18
N ARG A 995 26.33 12.37 4.87
CA ARG A 995 27.13 11.71 3.84
C ARG A 995 28.60 12.10 3.91
N ALA A 996 28.90 13.39 4.03
CA ALA A 996 30.27 13.87 4.15
C ALA A 996 30.97 13.28 5.38
N PHE A 997 30.28 13.29 6.52
CA PHE A 997 30.79 12.74 7.78
C PHE A 997 30.99 11.21 7.72
N THR A 998 30.01 10.46 7.22
CA THR A 998 30.12 9.00 7.02
C THR A 998 31.25 8.65 6.04
N CYS A 999 31.43 9.41 4.96
CA CYS A 999 32.54 9.18 4.02
C CYS A 999 33.90 9.37 4.70
N ALA A 1000 34.05 10.40 5.53
CA ALA A 1000 35.28 10.64 6.30
C ALA A 1000 35.53 9.52 7.31
N ARG A 1001 34.53 9.15 8.12
CA ARG A 1001 34.62 8.02 9.08
C ARG A 1001 35.01 6.70 8.43
N LEU A 1002 34.60 6.45 7.20
CA LEU A 1002 34.94 5.24 6.44
C LEU A 1002 36.19 5.38 5.57
N ASN A 1003 37.02 6.41 5.80
CA ASN A 1003 38.22 6.71 5.02
C ASN A 1003 37.99 6.69 3.50
N CYS A 1004 36.87 7.27 3.08
CA CYS A 1004 36.46 7.37 1.67
C CYS A 1004 36.03 8.80 1.30
N PHE A 1005 36.55 9.79 2.03
CA PHE A 1005 36.46 11.20 1.69
C PHE A 1005 37.21 11.48 0.37
N PRO A 1006 36.70 12.35 -0.54
CA PRO A 1006 37.32 12.58 -1.84
C PRO A 1006 38.67 13.29 -1.72
N THR A 1007 39.75 12.50 -1.79
CA THR A 1007 41.14 12.99 -1.85
C THR A 1007 41.90 12.38 -3.04
N ALA A 1008 43.02 13.00 -3.42
CA ALA A 1008 43.94 12.47 -4.43
C ALA A 1008 44.47 11.08 -4.04
N VAL A 1009 44.70 10.84 -2.75
CA VAL A 1009 45.10 9.52 -2.24
C VAL A 1009 44.03 8.46 -2.48
N LEU A 1010 42.75 8.79 -2.23
CA LEU A 1010 41.64 7.87 -2.47
C LEU A 1010 41.43 7.63 -3.98
N SER A 1011 41.33 8.69 -4.78
CA SER A 1011 41.08 8.60 -6.21
C SER A 1011 42.24 7.90 -6.94
N GLY A 1012 43.48 8.29 -6.65
CA GLY A 1012 44.67 7.67 -7.20
C GLY A 1012 44.83 6.19 -6.87
N ARG A 1013 44.33 5.74 -5.70
CA ARG A 1013 44.31 4.31 -5.32
C ARG A 1013 43.50 3.46 -6.31
N TYR A 1014 42.40 3.98 -6.84
CA TYR A 1014 41.52 3.24 -7.75
C TYR A 1014 41.77 3.55 -9.23
N SER A 1015 42.46 4.66 -9.52
CA SER A 1015 42.88 5.05 -10.88
C SER A 1015 44.31 4.61 -11.24
N ARG A 1016 44.93 3.75 -10.43
CA ARG A 1016 46.32 3.25 -10.62
C ARG A 1016 47.40 4.35 -10.70
N VAL A 1017 47.16 5.49 -10.06
CA VAL A 1017 48.18 6.55 -9.94
C VAL A 1017 49.24 6.10 -8.91
N PRO A 1018 50.55 6.20 -9.20
CA PRO A 1018 51.61 5.90 -8.24
C PRO A 1018 51.41 6.67 -6.92
N SER A 1019 51.74 6.07 -5.78
CA SER A 1019 51.49 6.69 -4.46
C SER A 1019 52.14 8.06 -4.32
N ALA A 1020 53.34 8.25 -4.87
CA ALA A 1020 54.08 9.52 -4.88
C ALA A 1020 53.34 10.65 -5.62
N ASN A 1021 52.49 10.31 -6.59
CA ASN A 1021 51.82 11.28 -7.46
C ASN A 1021 50.38 11.59 -7.00
N ARG A 1022 50.01 11.19 -5.76
CA ARG A 1022 48.68 11.42 -5.19
C ARG A 1022 48.66 12.69 -4.34
N THR A 1023 49.12 13.78 -4.93
CA THR A 1023 49.48 15.02 -4.23
C THR A 1023 48.34 16.02 -4.21
N CYS A 1024 48.42 16.99 -3.29
CA CYS A 1024 47.42 18.04 -3.14
C CYS A 1024 47.77 19.23 -4.02
N SER A 1025 46.77 19.92 -4.57
CA SER A 1025 46.99 21.12 -5.38
C SER A 1025 47.60 22.32 -4.63
N CYS A 1026 47.73 22.25 -3.29
CA CYS A 1026 48.46 23.27 -2.55
C CYS A 1026 49.99 23.09 -2.63
N ASN A 1027 50.47 21.87 -2.91
CA ASN A 1027 51.88 21.54 -3.02
C ASN A 1027 52.03 20.17 -3.70
N ASP A 1028 52.65 20.15 -4.88
CA ASP A 1028 52.82 18.96 -5.71
C ASP A 1028 53.72 17.87 -5.10
N THR A 1029 54.33 18.12 -3.93
CA THR A 1029 55.13 17.12 -3.18
C THR A 1029 54.38 16.52 -1.99
N VAL A 1030 53.26 17.11 -1.56
CA VAL A 1030 52.53 16.70 -0.36
C VAL A 1030 51.34 15.83 -0.74
N LEU A 1031 51.26 14.63 -0.17
CA LEU A 1031 50.12 13.72 -0.40
C LEU A 1031 48.82 14.31 0.11
N GLU A 1032 47.76 14.25 -0.70
CA GLU A 1032 46.43 14.69 -0.26
C GLU A 1032 45.76 13.59 0.58
N THR A 1033 46.18 13.45 1.83
CA THR A 1033 45.50 12.59 2.81
C THR A 1033 44.34 13.32 3.49
N MET A 1034 43.52 12.59 4.24
CA MET A 1034 42.43 13.22 5.01
C MET A 1034 42.98 14.10 6.13
N GLU A 1035 44.10 13.68 6.75
CA GLU A 1035 44.84 14.44 7.75
C GLU A 1035 45.38 15.75 7.16
N HIS A 1036 45.97 15.71 5.97
CA HIS A 1036 46.42 16.91 5.28
C HIS A 1036 45.25 17.88 5.05
N VAL A 1037 44.13 17.41 4.49
CA VAL A 1037 42.95 18.25 4.21
C VAL A 1037 42.36 18.87 5.49
N MET A 1038 42.22 18.08 6.56
CA MET A 1038 41.55 18.50 7.79
C MET A 1038 42.41 19.37 8.70
N LEU A 1039 43.74 19.25 8.67
CA LEU A 1039 44.62 19.91 9.65
C LEU A 1039 45.61 20.90 9.03
N PHE A 1040 46.15 20.62 7.84
CA PHE A 1040 47.38 21.28 7.36
C PHE A 1040 47.24 22.05 6.04
N CYS A 1041 46.31 21.67 5.17
CA CYS A 1041 46.25 22.15 3.79
C CYS A 1041 45.87 23.64 3.68
N PRO A 1042 46.69 24.53 3.12
CA PRO A 1042 46.42 25.98 3.11
C PRO A 1042 45.14 26.35 2.32
N ASN A 1043 44.73 25.53 1.35
CA ASN A 1043 43.50 25.73 0.56
C ASN A 1043 42.20 25.74 1.40
N TRP A 1044 42.24 25.22 2.62
CA TRP A 1044 41.06 25.07 3.50
C TRP A 1044 41.19 25.88 4.79
N THR A 1045 42.06 26.90 4.82
CA THR A 1045 42.33 27.69 6.03
C THR A 1045 41.09 28.41 6.54
N ASP A 1046 40.31 29.04 5.65
CA ASP A 1046 39.08 29.75 6.01
C ASP A 1046 38.02 28.80 6.60
N GLU A 1047 37.80 27.66 5.94
CA GLU A 1047 36.85 26.65 6.43
C GLU A 1047 37.30 26.03 7.76
N ARG A 1048 38.61 25.77 7.95
CA ARG A 1048 39.15 25.29 9.23
C ARG A 1048 38.97 26.32 10.33
N SER A 1049 39.34 27.58 10.09
CA SER A 1049 39.17 28.69 11.04
C SER A 1049 37.72 28.86 11.47
N ARG A 1050 36.79 28.67 10.53
CA ARG A 1050 35.35 28.77 10.79
C ARG A 1050 34.78 27.60 11.58
N PHE A 1051 35.23 26.36 11.32
CA PHE A 1051 34.55 25.16 11.82
C PHE A 1051 35.37 24.29 12.77
N LEU A 1052 36.69 24.15 12.57
CA LEU A 1052 37.54 23.26 13.35
C LEU A 1052 38.36 23.99 14.42
N THR A 1053 38.89 25.18 14.13
CA THR A 1053 39.68 25.97 15.08
C THR A 1053 38.96 26.26 16.40
N PRO A 1054 37.65 26.59 16.43
CA PRO A 1054 36.91 26.75 17.69
C PRO A 1054 36.88 25.46 18.54
N LEU A 1055 36.92 24.29 17.90
CA LEU A 1055 36.95 22.99 18.58
C LEU A 1055 38.33 22.73 19.19
N VAL A 1056 39.38 22.92 18.39
CA VAL A 1056 40.78 22.69 18.79
C VAL A 1056 41.17 23.60 19.96
N ASN A 1057 40.77 24.88 19.89
CA ASN A 1057 41.03 25.86 20.95
C ASN A 1057 40.28 25.52 22.25
N LYS A 1058 39.01 25.10 22.16
CA LYS A 1058 38.20 24.74 23.34
C LYS A 1058 38.69 23.47 24.02
N LEU A 1059 39.27 22.53 23.26
CA LEU A 1059 39.74 21.24 23.79
C LEU A 1059 41.23 21.25 24.17
N HIS A 1060 41.94 22.37 23.97
CA HIS A 1060 43.38 22.51 24.23
C HIS A 1060 44.24 21.40 23.59
N LEU A 1061 43.89 20.97 22.37
CA LEU A 1061 44.54 19.82 21.73
C LEU A 1061 45.73 20.23 20.86
N PRO A 1062 46.89 19.55 20.95
CA PRO A 1062 48.03 19.79 20.07
C PRO A 1062 47.75 19.26 18.66
N ILE A 1063 47.95 20.08 17.61
CA ILE A 1063 47.68 19.68 16.21
C ILE A 1063 48.55 18.48 15.81
N GLN A 1064 47.95 17.29 15.86
CA GLN A 1064 48.61 16.01 15.59
C GLN A 1064 47.69 15.12 14.74
N PRO A 1065 48.22 14.17 13.93
CA PRO A 1065 47.41 13.35 13.03
C PRO A 1065 46.25 12.59 13.72
N TRP A 1066 46.45 12.15 14.97
CA TRP A 1066 45.43 11.41 15.73
C TRP A 1066 44.17 12.24 16.05
N ILE A 1067 44.23 13.58 15.97
CA ILE A 1067 43.06 14.45 16.16
C ILE A 1067 41.98 14.16 15.13
N VAL A 1068 42.33 13.75 13.90
CA VAL A 1068 41.33 13.39 12.88
C VAL A 1068 40.42 12.28 13.37
N SER A 1069 40.99 11.25 14.01
CA SER A 1069 40.22 10.16 14.59
C SER A 1069 39.32 10.67 15.71
N LEU A 1070 39.79 11.57 16.58
CA LEU A 1070 39.00 12.18 17.65
C LEU A 1070 37.81 13.00 17.10
N LEU A 1071 38.05 13.87 16.11
CA LEU A 1071 37.00 14.68 15.47
C LEU A 1071 35.94 13.81 14.78
N LEU A 1072 36.32 12.61 14.35
CA LEU A 1072 35.43 11.67 13.70
C LEU A 1072 34.79 10.66 14.66
N GLN A 1073 35.13 10.60 15.95
CA GLN A 1073 34.65 9.56 16.89
C GLN A 1073 33.13 9.53 17.11
N ASP A 1074 32.42 10.64 16.85
CA ASP A 1074 30.97 10.80 17.09
C ASP A 1074 30.57 10.70 18.58
N SER A 1075 31.43 11.21 19.47
CA SER A 1075 31.22 11.22 20.92
C SER A 1075 30.46 12.45 21.44
N ASP A 1076 30.64 13.60 20.79
CA ASP A 1076 29.97 14.86 21.15
C ASP A 1076 29.19 15.43 19.95
N ARG A 1077 27.97 15.91 20.20
CA ARG A 1077 27.06 16.40 19.15
C ARG A 1077 27.58 17.66 18.47
N TRP A 1078 28.15 18.59 19.24
CA TRP A 1078 28.64 19.86 18.71
C TRP A 1078 29.91 19.65 17.88
N ILE A 1079 30.85 18.84 18.38
CA ILE A 1079 32.05 18.44 17.62
C ILE A 1079 31.63 17.81 16.29
N THR A 1080 30.74 16.81 16.34
CA THR A 1080 30.29 16.07 15.15
C THR A 1080 29.62 16.99 14.12
N GLU A 1081 28.76 17.91 14.55
CA GLU A 1081 28.10 18.84 13.64
C GLU A 1081 29.08 19.82 12.99
N MET A 1082 30.03 20.36 13.75
CA MET A 1082 31.05 21.28 13.25
C MET A 1082 32.01 20.59 12.28
N THR A 1083 32.46 19.38 12.61
CA THR A 1083 33.26 18.55 11.69
C THR A 1083 32.48 18.22 10.42
N ALA A 1084 31.20 17.86 10.51
CA ALA A 1084 30.38 17.60 9.33
C ALA A 1084 30.15 18.85 8.45
N ASN A 1085 30.06 20.05 9.06
CA ASN A 1085 29.97 21.31 8.32
C ASN A 1085 31.26 21.58 7.52
N PHE A 1086 32.42 21.41 8.15
CA PHE A 1086 33.71 21.51 7.50
C PHE A 1086 33.80 20.57 6.30
N LEU A 1087 33.56 19.27 6.52
CA LEU A 1087 33.66 18.23 5.50
C LEU A 1087 32.73 18.51 4.31
N LEU A 1088 31.49 18.96 4.57
CA LEU A 1088 30.56 19.33 3.51
C LEU A 1088 31.03 20.54 2.71
N SER A 1089 31.60 21.55 3.37
CA SER A 1089 32.13 22.76 2.71
C SER A 1089 33.25 22.38 1.74
N VAL A 1090 34.21 21.57 2.21
CA VAL A 1090 35.32 21.06 1.40
C VAL A 1090 34.79 20.24 0.20
N MET A 1091 33.85 19.32 0.44
CA MET A 1091 33.27 18.50 -0.65
C MET A 1091 32.56 19.35 -1.72
N LYS A 1092 31.86 20.41 -1.33
CA LYS A 1092 31.18 21.31 -2.28
C LYS A 1092 32.18 22.08 -3.13
N ARG A 1093 33.22 22.65 -2.51
CA ARG A 1093 34.23 23.45 -3.22
C ARG A 1093 35.06 22.59 -4.17
N LYS A 1094 35.40 21.36 -3.78
CA LYS A 1094 36.04 20.36 -4.67
C LYS A 1094 35.16 19.90 -5.83
N ALA A 1095 33.84 20.02 -5.72
CA ALA A 1095 32.90 19.63 -6.77
C ALA A 1095 32.54 20.78 -7.74
N ALA A 1096 32.94 22.01 -7.43
CA ALA A 1096 32.73 23.15 -8.31
C ALA A 1096 33.72 23.08 -9.50
N PRO A 1097 33.26 23.30 -10.75
CA PRO A 1097 34.18 23.40 -11.89
C PRO A 1097 35.11 24.59 -11.68
N THR A 1098 36.42 24.36 -11.77
CA THR A 1098 37.45 25.42 -11.68
C THR A 1098 37.39 26.34 -12.91
N PRO A 1099 37.40 27.68 -12.74
CA PRO A 1099 37.45 28.62 -13.85
C PRO A 1099 38.89 28.96 -14.24
N SER A 1100 39.39 28.34 -15.32
CA SER A 1100 40.53 28.69 -16.21
C SER A 1100 41.12 27.39 -16.78
N SER A 1101 41.54 27.22 -18.03
CA SER A 1101 41.94 28.13 -19.12
C SER A 1101 41.58 27.48 -20.47
N ILE A 1102 41.16 28.31 -21.42
CA ILE A 1102 41.00 27.95 -22.83
C ILE A 1102 42.41 27.75 -23.41
N THR A 1103 42.75 26.52 -23.79
CA THR A 1103 43.71 26.26 -24.86
C THR A 1103 43.13 25.18 -25.76
N THR A 1104 42.84 25.59 -26.98
CA THR A 1104 42.55 24.77 -28.15
C THR A 1104 43.72 23.84 -28.42
N ASP A 1105 43.48 22.54 -28.48
CA ASP A 1105 44.09 21.67 -29.48
C ASP A 1105 43.28 20.38 -29.63
N VAL A 1106 42.87 20.16 -30.87
CA VAL A 1106 42.13 18.99 -31.36
C VAL A 1106 43.17 17.96 -31.80
N VAL A 1107 43.23 16.81 -31.13
CA VAL A 1107 43.80 15.58 -31.70
C VAL A 1107 42.94 14.39 -31.29
N ASP A 1108 42.35 13.75 -32.30
CA ASP A 1108 41.63 12.47 -32.21
C ASP A 1108 42.56 11.33 -31.80
N THR A 1109 42.18 10.53 -30.79
CA THR A 1109 42.39 9.07 -30.73
C THR A 1109 41.52 8.43 -29.62
N PRO A 1110 41.04 7.18 -29.78
CA PRO A 1110 40.12 6.54 -28.85
C PRO A 1110 40.83 5.72 -27.78
N HIS A 1111 40.15 5.54 -26.64
CA HIS A 1111 40.51 4.72 -25.47
C HIS A 1111 41.39 5.38 -24.39
N ASN A 1112 40.75 6.16 -23.51
CA ASN A 1112 41.02 6.07 -22.08
C ASN A 1112 39.84 6.59 -21.25
N ARG A 1113 39.33 5.74 -20.34
CA ARG A 1113 38.28 6.09 -19.38
C ARG A 1113 38.90 6.86 -18.21
N THR A 1114 38.97 8.18 -18.30
CA THR A 1114 39.27 9.06 -17.15
C THR A 1114 37.99 9.31 -16.35
N CYS A 1115 38.04 8.92 -15.07
CA CYS A 1115 36.98 9.10 -14.08
C CYS A 1115 36.90 10.56 -13.62
N PHE A 1116 36.08 11.39 -14.28
CA PHE A 1116 35.49 12.57 -13.66
C PHE A 1116 33.98 12.35 -13.51
N PHE A 1117 33.57 11.85 -12.33
CA PHE A 1117 32.16 11.78 -11.98
C PHE A 1117 31.69 13.15 -11.48
N VAL A 1118 31.13 13.95 -12.40
CA VAL A 1118 30.15 14.97 -12.04
C VAL A 1118 28.95 14.23 -11.44
N PHE A 1119 28.74 14.38 -10.14
CA PHE A 1119 27.60 13.78 -9.43
C PHE A 1119 26.31 14.53 -9.79
N SER A 1120 25.76 14.22 -10.96
CA SER A 1120 24.37 14.47 -11.31
C SER A 1120 23.52 13.24 -10.95
N VAL A 1121 22.49 13.45 -10.13
CA VAL A 1121 21.45 12.45 -9.85
C VAL A 1121 20.61 12.26 -11.12
N THR A 1122 21.08 11.47 -12.10
CA THR A 1122 20.23 11.02 -13.23
C THR A 1122 20.69 9.75 -13.96
N GLN A 1123 21.75 9.05 -13.54
CA GLN A 1123 22.14 7.79 -14.20
C GLN A 1123 21.94 6.56 -13.30
N CYS A 1124 20.69 6.10 -13.24
CA CYS A 1124 20.34 4.74 -12.80
C CYS A 1124 19.20 4.16 -13.64
N PHE A 1125 19.24 4.34 -14.97
CA PHE A 1125 18.44 3.57 -15.92
C PHE A 1125 19.23 3.42 -17.23
N LYS A 1126 19.95 2.30 -17.39
CA LYS A 1126 20.38 1.80 -18.70
C LYS A 1126 20.36 0.27 -18.71
N SER A 1127 19.21 -0.27 -19.05
CA SER A 1127 19.07 -1.43 -19.94
C SER A 1127 17.62 -1.48 -20.44
N PRO A 1128 17.34 -1.50 -21.75
CA PRO A 1128 16.00 -1.74 -22.26
C PRO A 1128 15.74 -3.24 -22.12
N VAL A 1129 14.76 -3.62 -21.29
CA VAL A 1129 14.13 -4.93 -21.41
C VAL A 1129 12.78 -4.68 -22.04
N THR A 1130 12.73 -4.95 -23.35
CA THR A 1130 11.52 -4.99 -24.17
C THR A 1130 10.63 -6.09 -23.62
N PHE A 1131 9.57 -5.72 -22.88
CA PHE A 1131 8.44 -6.61 -22.65
C PHE A 1131 7.35 -6.26 -23.66
N VAL A 1132 7.26 -7.09 -24.70
CA VAL A 1132 6.09 -7.18 -25.56
C VAL A 1132 4.96 -7.77 -24.71
N ILE A 1133 3.91 -6.97 -24.46
CA ILE A 1133 2.65 -7.46 -23.92
C ILE A 1133 1.63 -7.38 -25.06
N PRO A 1134 1.03 -8.51 -25.47
CA PRO A 1134 0.04 -8.52 -26.55
C PRO A 1134 -1.25 -7.84 -26.07
N ILE A 1135 -1.72 -6.91 -26.90
CA ILE A 1135 -3.04 -6.29 -26.78
C ILE A 1135 -4.05 -7.33 -27.25
N PHE A 1136 -4.80 -7.91 -26.31
CA PHE A 1136 -6.05 -8.62 -26.60
C PHE A 1136 -7.22 -7.86 -25.99
N SER A 1137 -8.23 -7.73 -26.83
CA SER A 1137 -9.40 -6.87 -26.79
C SER A 1137 -10.52 -7.32 -25.83
N LYS A 1138 -11.39 -6.35 -25.51
CA LYS A 1138 -12.79 -6.44 -25.03
C LYS A 1138 -13.03 -6.87 -23.57
N TYR A 1139 -13.74 -6.04 -22.79
CA TYR A 1139 -15.22 -5.99 -22.73
C TYR A 1139 -15.68 -4.96 -21.68
N SER A 1140 -16.74 -4.24 -22.04
CA SER A 1140 -17.56 -3.34 -21.21
C SER A 1140 -18.14 -4.06 -19.98
N PRO A 1141 -18.31 -3.35 -18.85
CA PRO A 1141 -19.59 -3.47 -18.16
C PRO A 1141 -20.10 -2.11 -17.64
N ARG A 1142 -21.27 -1.69 -18.13
CA ARG A 1142 -22.25 -0.94 -17.34
C ARG A 1142 -23.65 -1.43 -17.68
N THR A 1143 -24.20 -2.23 -16.78
CA THR A 1143 -25.65 -2.34 -16.58
C THR A 1143 -25.88 -2.39 -15.08
N ALA A 1144 -26.47 -1.31 -14.55
CA ALA A 1144 -27.50 -1.34 -13.52
C ALA A 1144 -27.93 0.11 -13.27
N TYR A 1145 -29.02 0.46 -13.92
CA TYR A 1145 -29.90 1.56 -13.56
C TYR A 1145 -30.43 1.35 -12.14
N THR A 1146 -30.51 2.42 -11.34
CA THR A 1146 -31.68 2.64 -10.48
C THR A 1146 -31.93 4.13 -10.39
N PHE A 1147 -33.16 4.48 -10.75
CA PHE A 1147 -33.69 5.80 -11.03
C PHE A 1147 -33.71 6.70 -9.79
N ILE A 1148 -32.90 7.74 -9.81
CA ILE A 1148 -33.26 9.04 -9.22
C ILE A 1148 -33.92 9.78 -10.39
N SER A 1149 -35.09 10.39 -10.19
CA SER A 1149 -35.68 11.33 -11.17
C SER A 1149 -34.56 12.21 -11.72
N PRO A 1150 -34.34 12.23 -13.06
CA PRO A 1150 -33.13 12.81 -13.60
C PRO A 1150 -33.08 14.29 -13.20
N PRO A 1151 -31.99 14.80 -12.61
CA PRO A 1151 -31.75 16.23 -12.71
C PRO A 1151 -31.75 16.56 -14.21
N PRO A 1152 -32.17 17.77 -14.63
CA PRO A 1152 -32.13 18.11 -16.05
C PRO A 1152 -30.73 17.78 -16.57
N PHE A 1153 -30.64 17.07 -17.69
CA PHE A 1153 -29.35 16.71 -18.29
C PHE A 1153 -28.69 18.01 -18.73
N TYR A 1154 -27.86 18.57 -17.87
CA TYR A 1154 -26.97 19.67 -18.18
C TYR A 1154 -25.63 19.09 -18.57
N VAL A 1155 -25.02 19.59 -19.65
CA VAL A 1155 -23.59 19.41 -19.89
C VAL A 1155 -22.89 20.66 -19.37
N VAL A 1156 -21.97 20.48 -18.41
CA VAL A 1156 -21.18 21.59 -17.88
C VAL A 1156 -19.80 21.56 -18.51
N ILE A 1157 -19.54 22.54 -19.38
CA ILE A 1157 -18.26 22.74 -20.04
C ILE A 1157 -17.50 23.81 -19.26
N SER A 1158 -16.26 23.54 -18.88
CA SER A 1158 -15.39 24.57 -18.29
C SER A 1158 -14.10 24.73 -19.08
N MET A 1159 -13.71 26.00 -19.24
CA MET A 1159 -12.43 26.40 -19.77
C MET A 1159 -11.48 26.74 -18.63
N TYR A 1160 -10.26 26.22 -18.65
CA TYR A 1160 -9.27 26.43 -17.59
C TYR A 1160 -7.87 26.66 -18.16
N ILE A 1161 -7.31 27.84 -17.92
CA ILE A 1161 -5.94 28.16 -18.33
C ILE A 1161 -4.98 27.69 -17.23
N MET A 1162 -4.11 26.73 -17.58
CA MET A 1162 -3.23 26.07 -16.62
C MET A 1162 -1.83 26.66 -16.67
N LEU A 1163 -1.65 27.84 -16.06
CA LEU A 1163 -0.33 28.40 -15.77
C LEU A 1163 0.33 27.60 -14.63
N TRP A 1164 1.17 26.62 -14.93
CA TRP A 1164 2.01 26.01 -13.89
C TRP A 1164 3.25 26.86 -13.61
N PRO A 1165 3.91 26.72 -12.47
CA PRO A 1165 5.36 26.76 -12.51
C PRO A 1165 5.95 25.62 -11.69
N HIS A 1166 6.66 24.73 -12.40
CA HIS A 1166 7.53 23.66 -11.93
C HIS A 1166 6.90 22.44 -11.20
N GLY A 1167 7.24 21.26 -11.71
CA GLY A 1167 7.55 20.05 -10.92
C GLY A 1167 6.50 18.97 -10.80
#